data_AF-A0AA44Q5N4-F1
#
_entry.id   AF-A0AA44Q5N4-F1
#
_cell.length_a   1.000
_cell.length_b   1.000
_cell.length_c   1.000
_cell.angle_alpha   90.00
_cell.angle_beta   90.00
_cell.angle_gamma   90.00
#
_symmetry.space_group_name_H-M   'P 1'
#
loop_
_entity.id
_entity.type
_entity.pdbx_description
1 polymer ?
#
loop_
_entity_poly.entity_id
_entity_poly.type
_entity_poly.pdbx_seq_one_letter_code
_entity_poly.pdbx_strand_id
1 'polypeptide(L)'
;MRLKTSLNFRGYPNKNEIVYYDGEERIIEVNEFEKLWSLLKILGNPMGDVRENIHEWKNKNEMDDEELKKVIQFINENHLLYDKRCEEDTEEQLFNVRNFNYFSTHDPTLHADTIVQKMKKIKTVVIGAGTIGATLCMTLSKLGVGEIIIIDFDTVQTKNIRAQTIFQTEDINKKKVDVIQEKLKKMDPYVKIQVFNMKIETLDDLSQLDLKEINYIFGCFDESTLQLQKDIMEYCDKEGIKYLLMGYHNDFVKVLHLSNSNNGTSILEDSFRNYHTEYVIRENRGTIIQSLAVSLICSRIIFADITNDHNAIKSGYSFDFVKFNSSANHEAIHFEPFIQSLQKNLPLHQEKLKRKINGISTIVHAERPRLPKAIEIDILCMHQVFDILLHLDQLSNLQLEEGYNDFVKIMDDLEEQDRDEEEYERYLQMIRSIKIVYEGETHTIAEIFEMMRDTKDYEEKKVMQRSIYEVLRSKGNEILQFFTKSKQSYLSLEVPDYYREVFGIQKETLHMFEEKLQEKFHALITKTLSLIFQKSSGEVSADFLAYNEEERSTISIDEAKEIILTSLDKYGQDRWIHHIERMFQDNFVQVYNEIEVNKTYYFPNTKESRILCNYHDDVDSLFILCHELGHAYFNQSYGHTFFDDSTQLLNEIMAYYFEITCVQAILRNEGISLEIKQEIAKQYVKRIHQVVLSTYGVHLFETSLIKHVKDYGEISVDDFLRVREEYNQHPFFEGIQFKNETYSYLNPLLKTSFIFEFGDHVLPPIAYLLAIGLCHEQVECHIPKDIQIQEAILNERYHTEEFLDYMTKRESHGELMNQAIEGLLQMLCTLQSFMLEDVIQSS
;
A
#
# COMPACT_ATOMS: atom_id res chain seq x y z
N MET A 1 6.48 16.71 -48.38
CA MET A 1 5.92 17.09 -47.07
C MET A 1 5.10 15.91 -46.58
N ARG A 2 5.44 15.33 -45.42
CA ARG A 2 4.66 14.25 -44.79
C ARG A 2 4.46 14.61 -43.33
N LEU A 3 3.25 14.45 -42.85
CA LEU A 3 2.88 14.70 -41.46
C LEU A 3 3.58 13.69 -40.54
N LYS A 4 4.09 14.15 -39.39
CA LYS A 4 4.61 13.29 -38.33
C LYS A 4 3.46 12.55 -37.62
N THR A 5 2.88 11.54 -38.25
CA THR A 5 1.71 10.81 -37.72
C THR A 5 1.97 10.16 -36.35
N SER A 6 3.24 9.94 -35.99
CA SER A 6 3.66 9.49 -34.65
C SER A 6 3.39 10.50 -33.53
N LEU A 7 2.96 11.73 -33.86
CA LEU A 7 2.47 12.72 -32.90
C LEU A 7 0.99 12.51 -32.51
N ASN A 8 0.27 11.52 -33.06
CA ASN A 8 -1.09 11.18 -32.66
C ASN A 8 -2.10 12.36 -32.67
N PHE A 9 -2.29 12.99 -33.83
CA PHE A 9 -3.23 14.10 -34.01
C PHE A 9 -4.69 13.71 -33.75
N ARG A 10 -5.43 14.54 -32.99
CA ARG A 10 -6.87 14.48 -32.72
C ARG A 10 -7.50 15.82 -33.09
N GLY A 11 -8.66 15.81 -33.75
CA GLY A 11 -9.36 17.04 -34.13
C GLY A 11 -10.67 17.18 -33.36
N TYR A 12 -10.96 18.38 -32.85
CA TYR A 12 -12.18 18.72 -32.12
C TYR A 12 -12.95 19.84 -32.88
N PRO A 13 -13.79 19.48 -33.87
CA PRO A 13 -14.47 20.46 -34.73
C PRO A 13 -15.34 21.45 -33.94
N ASN A 14 -16.02 20.96 -32.89
CA ASN A 14 -16.91 21.76 -32.06
C ASN A 14 -16.19 22.84 -31.23
N LYS A 15 -14.88 22.66 -31.01
CA LYS A 15 -14.03 23.61 -30.28
C LYS A 15 -13.07 24.37 -31.19
N ASN A 16 -13.07 24.06 -32.50
CA ASN A 16 -12.09 24.58 -33.45
C ASN A 16 -10.63 24.29 -33.04
N GLU A 17 -10.37 23.13 -32.43
CA GLU A 17 -9.06 22.76 -31.86
C GLU A 17 -8.46 21.54 -32.56
N ILE A 18 -7.14 21.53 -32.73
CA ILE A 18 -6.35 20.36 -33.11
C ILE A 18 -5.37 20.05 -31.98
N VAL A 19 -5.41 18.81 -31.49
CA VAL A 19 -4.56 18.33 -30.39
C VAL A 19 -3.57 17.31 -30.92
N TYR A 20 -2.30 17.39 -30.52
CA TYR A 20 -1.28 16.39 -30.85
C TYR A 20 -0.28 16.24 -29.70
N TYR A 21 0.53 15.18 -29.74
CA TYR A 21 1.41 14.77 -28.66
C TYR A 21 2.87 14.63 -29.10
N ASP A 22 3.72 15.55 -28.65
CA ASP A 22 5.17 15.57 -28.93
C ASP A 22 6.02 15.23 -27.69
N GLY A 23 5.38 14.68 -26.65
CA GLY A 23 5.92 14.56 -25.29
C GLY A 23 5.04 15.30 -24.29
N GLU A 24 4.36 16.35 -24.74
CA GLU A 24 3.26 17.03 -24.02
C GLU A 24 2.03 17.13 -24.93
N GLU A 25 0.85 17.32 -24.34
CA GLU A 25 -0.34 17.63 -25.14
C GLU A 25 -0.26 19.07 -25.65
N ARG A 26 -0.27 19.23 -26.98
CA ARG A 26 -0.26 20.52 -27.67
C ARG A 26 -1.63 20.78 -28.26
N ILE A 27 -2.18 21.96 -27.98
CA ILE A 27 -3.47 22.42 -28.50
C ILE A 27 -3.22 23.57 -29.47
N ILE A 28 -3.75 23.45 -30.68
CA ILE A 28 -3.80 24.51 -31.68
C ILE A 28 -5.25 24.94 -31.85
N GLU A 29 -5.55 26.20 -31.56
CA GLU A 29 -6.82 26.83 -31.92
C GLU A 29 -6.81 27.28 -33.38
N VAL A 30 -7.87 26.98 -34.14
CA VAL A 30 -7.92 27.15 -35.60
C VAL A 30 -9.22 27.84 -36.01
N ASN A 31 -9.14 29.05 -36.58
CA ASN A 31 -10.33 29.76 -37.06
C ASN A 31 -11.13 29.00 -38.14
N GLU A 32 -10.44 28.20 -38.95
CA GLU A 32 -11.03 27.39 -40.03
C GLU A 32 -10.63 25.91 -39.90
N PHE A 33 -11.13 25.24 -38.85
CA PHE A 33 -10.77 23.86 -38.51
C PHE A 33 -10.88 22.89 -39.70
N GLU A 34 -12.01 22.88 -40.42
CA GLU A 34 -12.26 21.95 -41.54
C GLU A 34 -11.26 22.11 -42.68
N LYS A 35 -10.78 23.34 -42.91
CA LYS A 35 -9.74 23.62 -43.90
C LYS A 35 -8.42 22.98 -43.45
N LEU A 36 -7.90 23.36 -42.28
CA LEU A 36 -6.61 22.85 -41.81
C LEU A 36 -6.62 21.32 -41.64
N TRP A 37 -7.67 20.76 -41.08
CA TRP A 37 -7.79 19.32 -40.84
C TRP A 37 -7.79 18.51 -42.15
N SER A 38 -8.46 18.99 -43.20
CA SER A 38 -8.45 18.32 -44.52
C SER A 38 -7.08 18.38 -45.20
N LEU A 39 -6.30 19.46 -45.00
CA LEU A 39 -4.91 19.52 -45.45
C LEU A 39 -4.00 18.55 -44.68
N LEU A 40 -4.13 18.46 -43.36
CA LEU A 40 -3.36 17.52 -42.54
C LEU A 40 -3.62 16.06 -42.94
N LYS A 41 -4.86 15.71 -43.33
CA LYS A 41 -5.19 14.38 -43.88
C LYS A 41 -4.44 14.06 -45.17
N ILE A 42 -4.36 15.02 -46.10
CA ILE A 42 -3.59 14.88 -47.35
C ILE A 42 -2.11 14.64 -47.04
N LEU A 43 -1.57 15.37 -46.05
CA LEU A 43 -0.16 15.26 -45.64
C LEU A 43 0.15 13.99 -44.81
N GLY A 44 -0.81 13.45 -44.07
CA GLY A 44 -0.66 12.24 -43.25
C GLY A 44 -0.74 10.94 -44.04
N ASN A 45 -1.54 10.93 -45.11
CA ASN A 45 -1.65 9.79 -46.02
C ASN A 45 -1.48 10.25 -47.48
N PRO A 46 -0.26 10.59 -47.90
CA PRO A 46 -0.01 11.10 -49.25
C PRO A 46 -0.25 10.00 -50.28
N MET A 47 -1.41 10.06 -50.94
CA MET A 47 -1.78 9.23 -52.08
C MET A 47 -1.58 10.03 -53.37
N GLY A 48 -0.85 9.51 -54.35
CA GLY A 48 -0.60 10.22 -55.61
C GLY A 48 0.34 11.43 -55.46
N ASP A 49 0.19 12.45 -56.33
CA ASP A 49 1.00 13.67 -56.26
C ASP A 49 0.46 14.63 -55.20
N VAL A 50 1.22 14.75 -54.11
CA VAL A 50 0.88 15.62 -52.98
C VAL A 50 0.77 17.09 -53.39
N ARG A 51 1.53 17.56 -54.39
CA ARG A 51 1.47 18.97 -54.85
C ARG A 51 0.15 19.23 -55.56
N GLU A 52 -0.28 18.32 -56.42
CA GLU A 52 -1.55 18.41 -57.13
C GLU A 52 -2.72 18.39 -56.14
N ASN A 53 -2.70 17.47 -55.17
CA ASN A 53 -3.73 17.40 -54.12
C ASN A 53 -3.82 18.68 -53.27
N ILE A 54 -2.69 19.33 -52.96
CA ILE A 54 -2.69 20.61 -52.23
C ILE A 54 -3.24 21.74 -53.12
N HIS A 55 -2.93 21.75 -54.43
CA HIS A 55 -3.49 22.73 -55.36
C HIS A 55 -5.00 22.59 -55.53
N GLU A 56 -5.52 21.36 -55.64
CA GLU A 56 -6.97 21.11 -55.68
C GLU A 56 -7.65 21.51 -54.37
N TRP A 57 -7.04 21.15 -53.24
CA TRP A 57 -7.51 21.55 -51.91
C TRP A 57 -7.57 23.08 -51.76
N LYS A 58 -6.54 23.81 -52.22
CA LYS A 58 -6.51 25.28 -52.21
C LYS A 58 -7.68 25.85 -53.02
N ASN A 59 -7.86 25.38 -54.26
CA ASN A 59 -8.92 25.86 -55.15
C ASN A 59 -10.33 25.61 -54.56
N LYS A 60 -10.54 24.42 -53.97
CA LYS A 60 -11.82 24.05 -53.34
C LYS A 60 -12.18 24.92 -52.14
N ASN A 61 -11.18 25.48 -51.45
CA ASN A 61 -11.36 26.32 -50.28
C ASN A 61 -11.30 27.83 -50.59
N GLU A 62 -11.29 28.19 -51.88
CA GLU A 62 -11.24 29.58 -52.38
C GLU A 62 -10.07 30.41 -51.82
N MET A 63 -8.95 29.75 -51.50
CA MET A 63 -7.78 30.39 -50.89
C MET A 63 -6.85 31.01 -51.92
N ASP A 64 -6.22 32.13 -51.59
CA ASP A 64 -5.15 32.71 -52.40
C ASP A 64 -3.75 32.11 -52.07
N ASP A 65 -2.72 32.47 -52.85
CA ASP A 65 -1.36 31.95 -52.63
C ASP A 65 -0.72 32.48 -51.33
N GLU A 66 -1.11 33.65 -50.86
CA GLU A 66 -0.58 34.23 -49.62
C GLU A 66 -1.21 33.57 -48.38
N GLU A 67 -2.49 33.20 -48.45
CA GLU A 67 -3.16 32.40 -47.43
C GLU A 67 -2.57 30.99 -47.34
N LEU A 68 -2.32 30.32 -48.47
CA LEU A 68 -1.68 29.01 -48.48
C LEU A 68 -0.26 29.08 -47.88
N LYS A 69 0.53 30.11 -48.21
CA LYS A 69 1.87 30.30 -47.62
C LYS A 69 1.81 30.43 -46.11
N LYS A 70 0.85 31.20 -45.57
CA LYS A 70 0.65 31.34 -44.11
C LYS A 70 0.32 30.00 -43.45
N VAL A 71 -0.52 29.17 -44.07
CA VAL A 71 -0.85 27.84 -43.54
C VAL A 71 0.37 26.91 -43.54
N ILE A 72 1.17 26.92 -44.61
CA ILE A 72 2.40 26.11 -44.67
C ILE A 72 3.45 26.62 -43.68
N GLN A 73 3.59 27.94 -43.53
CA GLN A 73 4.47 28.53 -42.54
C GLN A 73 4.08 28.11 -41.13
N PHE A 74 2.78 28.16 -40.80
CA PHE A 74 2.25 27.69 -39.52
C PHE A 74 2.60 26.21 -39.24
N ILE A 75 2.40 25.33 -40.23
CA ILE A 75 2.71 23.90 -40.11
C ILE A 75 4.22 23.67 -39.83
N ASN A 76 5.09 24.48 -40.46
CA ASN A 76 6.54 24.39 -40.27
C ASN A 76 6.99 24.97 -38.92
N GLU A 77 6.45 26.11 -38.51
CA GLU A 77 6.75 26.74 -37.20
C GLU A 77 6.37 25.84 -36.03
N ASN A 78 5.34 25.00 -36.18
CA ASN A 78 4.93 24.01 -35.19
C ASN A 78 5.61 22.63 -35.37
N HIS A 79 6.60 22.51 -36.27
CA HIS A 79 7.39 21.29 -36.51
C HIS A 79 6.57 20.02 -36.82
N LEU A 80 5.41 20.14 -37.45
CA LEU A 80 4.46 19.04 -37.67
C LEU A 80 4.85 18.10 -38.83
N LEU A 81 5.81 18.50 -39.67
CA LEU A 81 6.29 17.74 -40.82
C LEU A 81 7.68 17.15 -40.57
N TYR A 82 7.99 16.05 -41.24
CA TYR A 82 9.37 15.57 -41.35
C TYR A 82 10.18 16.52 -42.27
N ASP A 83 11.29 17.08 -41.76
CA ASP A 83 12.12 18.09 -42.45
C ASP A 83 12.82 17.59 -43.72
N LYS A 84 13.15 16.30 -43.77
CA LYS A 84 13.75 15.64 -44.94
C LYS A 84 13.16 14.27 -45.14
N ARG A 85 12.91 13.93 -46.40
CA ARG A 85 12.80 12.53 -46.82
C ARG A 85 14.22 11.97 -46.77
N CYS A 86 14.41 10.80 -46.18
CA CYS A 86 15.60 10.02 -46.48
C CYS A 86 15.59 9.79 -47.99
N GLU A 87 16.56 10.32 -48.72
CA GLU A 87 16.49 10.43 -50.18
C GLU A 87 16.55 9.06 -50.88
N GLU A 88 16.95 8.00 -50.15
CA GLU A 88 16.96 6.61 -50.61
C GLU A 88 16.47 5.69 -49.48
N ASP A 89 15.25 5.18 -49.56
CA ASP A 89 14.73 4.15 -48.67
C ASP A 89 15.43 2.80 -49.01
N THR A 90 16.55 2.48 -48.36
CA THR A 90 17.14 1.13 -48.48
C THR A 90 16.25 0.10 -47.78
N GLU A 91 16.20 -1.16 -48.25
CA GLU A 91 15.39 -2.23 -47.63
C GLU A 91 15.67 -2.39 -46.12
N GLU A 92 16.92 -2.16 -45.70
CA GLU A 92 17.36 -2.13 -44.30
C GLU A 92 16.70 -1.01 -43.50
N GLN A 93 16.65 0.21 -44.04
CA GLN A 93 16.03 1.34 -43.36
C GLN A 93 14.53 1.11 -43.22
N LEU A 94 13.87 0.59 -44.27
CA LEU A 94 12.46 0.20 -44.27
C LEU A 94 12.12 -0.83 -43.17
N PHE A 95 13.03 -1.75 -42.88
CA PHE A 95 12.86 -2.79 -41.87
C PHE A 95 12.66 -2.24 -40.45
N ASN A 96 13.30 -1.10 -40.12
CA ASN A 96 13.30 -0.52 -38.78
C ASN A 96 12.66 0.89 -38.68
N VAL A 97 11.99 1.38 -39.74
CA VAL A 97 11.38 2.74 -39.80
C VAL A 97 10.49 3.06 -38.61
N ARG A 98 9.72 2.09 -38.10
CA ARG A 98 8.80 2.33 -36.96
C ARG A 98 9.55 2.72 -35.70
N ASN A 99 10.61 2.00 -35.37
CA ASN A 99 11.46 2.28 -34.21
C ASN A 99 12.10 3.67 -34.38
N PHE A 100 12.63 3.97 -35.56
CA PHE A 100 13.32 5.24 -35.80
C PHE A 100 12.38 6.45 -35.85
N ASN A 101 11.18 6.30 -36.43
CA ASN A 101 10.16 7.34 -36.40
C ASN A 101 9.69 7.61 -34.98
N TYR A 102 9.46 6.55 -34.19
CA TYR A 102 9.13 6.68 -32.77
C TYR A 102 10.22 7.46 -32.02
N PHE A 103 11.49 7.11 -32.21
CA PHE A 103 12.60 7.77 -31.55
C PHE A 103 12.76 9.24 -31.95
N SER A 104 12.59 9.57 -33.24
CA SER A 104 12.65 10.96 -33.73
C SER A 104 11.55 11.89 -33.20
N THR A 105 10.52 11.35 -32.52
CA THR A 105 9.50 12.18 -31.86
C THR A 105 9.91 12.73 -30.51
N HIS A 106 10.98 12.21 -29.89
CA HIS A 106 11.38 12.58 -28.52
C HIS A 106 12.52 13.61 -28.47
N ASP A 107 13.17 13.86 -29.62
CA ASP A 107 14.10 14.97 -29.76
C ASP A 107 13.90 15.62 -31.15
N PRO A 108 13.26 16.80 -31.22
CA PRO A 108 12.99 17.49 -32.48
C PRO A 108 14.25 17.96 -33.22
N THR A 109 15.43 17.93 -32.57
CA THR A 109 16.72 18.27 -33.16
C THR A 109 17.43 17.08 -33.80
N LEU A 110 17.01 15.85 -33.51
CA LEU A 110 17.60 14.61 -34.01
C LEU A 110 16.74 13.95 -35.08
N HIS A 111 17.21 14.02 -36.33
CA HIS A 111 16.59 13.29 -37.44
C HIS A 111 16.67 11.78 -37.23
N ALA A 112 15.60 11.06 -37.59
CA ALA A 112 15.53 9.59 -37.50
C ALA A 112 16.76 8.91 -38.12
N ASP A 113 17.20 9.38 -39.29
CA ASP A 113 18.39 8.87 -40.00
C ASP A 113 19.67 9.00 -39.18
N THR A 114 19.84 10.08 -38.43
CA THR A 114 20.99 10.27 -37.55
C THR A 114 21.02 9.23 -36.43
N ILE A 115 19.86 8.89 -35.87
CA ILE A 115 19.72 7.85 -34.84
C ILE A 115 20.07 6.48 -35.43
N VAL A 116 19.58 6.17 -36.63
CA VAL A 116 19.94 4.94 -37.37
C VAL A 116 21.46 4.83 -37.52
N GLN A 117 22.10 5.87 -38.03
CA GLN A 117 23.53 5.86 -38.30
C GLN A 117 24.37 5.75 -37.02
N LYS A 118 23.88 6.29 -35.90
CA LYS A 118 24.52 6.11 -34.59
C LYS A 118 24.38 4.67 -34.09
N MET A 119 23.17 4.07 -34.15
CA MET A 119 22.92 2.68 -33.75
C MET A 119 23.78 1.67 -34.52
N LYS A 120 23.91 1.86 -35.85
CA LYS A 120 24.76 1.01 -36.70
C LYS A 120 26.25 1.07 -36.38
N LYS A 121 26.71 2.11 -35.69
CA LYS A 121 28.11 2.22 -35.25
C LYS A 121 28.37 1.55 -33.91
N ILE A 122 27.31 1.13 -33.22
CA ILE A 122 27.45 0.52 -31.90
C ILE A 122 27.94 -0.91 -32.04
N LYS A 123 29.02 -1.21 -31.31
CA LYS A 123 29.58 -2.55 -31.19
C LYS A 123 29.52 -2.99 -29.73
N THR A 124 28.96 -4.17 -29.49
CA THR A 124 28.71 -4.70 -28.14
C THR A 124 29.36 -6.07 -27.95
N VAL A 125 29.83 -6.36 -26.75
CA VAL A 125 30.24 -7.71 -26.33
C VAL A 125 29.26 -8.20 -25.27
N VAL A 126 28.74 -9.42 -25.42
CA VAL A 126 27.90 -10.10 -24.43
C VAL A 126 28.65 -11.33 -23.95
N ILE A 127 29.02 -11.35 -22.66
CA ILE A 127 29.75 -12.45 -22.02
C ILE A 127 28.75 -13.28 -21.23
N GLY A 128 28.46 -14.49 -21.69
CA GLY A 128 27.42 -15.36 -21.17
C GLY A 128 26.13 -15.24 -21.97
N ALA A 129 25.62 -16.37 -22.45
CA ALA A 129 24.38 -16.52 -23.21
C ALA A 129 23.37 -17.40 -22.44
N GLY A 130 23.31 -17.20 -21.12
CA GLY A 130 22.22 -17.67 -20.26
C GLY A 130 20.90 -16.96 -20.57
N THR A 131 19.94 -17.03 -19.64
CA THR A 131 18.59 -16.50 -19.88
C THR A 131 18.60 -15.00 -20.18
N ILE A 132 19.39 -14.21 -19.44
CA ILE A 132 19.55 -12.77 -19.66
C ILE A 132 20.30 -12.48 -20.97
N GLY A 133 21.47 -13.09 -21.15
CA GLY A 133 22.35 -12.81 -22.29
C GLY A 133 21.71 -13.17 -23.64
N ALA A 134 21.02 -14.31 -23.72
CA ALA A 134 20.35 -14.74 -24.95
C ALA A 134 19.23 -13.76 -25.37
N THR A 135 18.41 -13.33 -24.41
CA THR A 135 17.33 -12.36 -24.65
C THR A 135 17.90 -10.99 -25.01
N LEU A 136 18.98 -10.54 -24.36
CA LEU A 136 19.65 -9.30 -24.71
C LEU A 136 20.17 -9.31 -26.14
N CYS A 137 20.81 -10.40 -26.58
CA CYS A 137 21.30 -10.52 -27.96
C CYS A 137 20.17 -10.38 -28.99
N MET A 138 19.00 -10.98 -28.71
CA MET A 138 17.82 -10.80 -29.56
C MET A 138 17.36 -9.34 -29.62
N THR A 139 17.27 -8.69 -28.46
CA THR A 139 16.80 -7.30 -28.38
C THR A 139 17.77 -6.35 -29.07
N LEU A 140 19.08 -6.46 -28.81
CA LEU A 140 20.10 -5.64 -29.47
C LEU A 140 20.06 -5.79 -31.00
N SER A 141 19.85 -7.01 -31.50
CA SER A 141 19.70 -7.27 -32.93
C SER A 141 18.46 -6.56 -33.49
N LYS A 142 17.30 -6.66 -32.83
CA LYS A 142 16.07 -5.98 -33.26
C LYS A 142 16.10 -4.45 -33.17
N LEU A 143 16.99 -3.89 -32.35
CA LEU A 143 17.24 -2.45 -32.29
C LEU A 143 18.10 -1.94 -33.45
N GLY A 144 18.75 -2.83 -34.19
CA GLY A 144 19.69 -2.46 -35.25
C GLY A 144 21.05 -2.01 -34.72
N VAL A 145 21.52 -2.58 -33.60
CA VAL A 145 22.92 -2.43 -33.16
C VAL A 145 23.83 -3.01 -34.25
N GLY A 146 24.88 -2.29 -34.64
CA GLY A 146 25.70 -2.65 -35.80
C GLY A 146 26.43 -3.99 -35.68
N GLU A 147 27.03 -4.26 -34.52
CA GLU A 147 27.78 -5.50 -34.29
C GLU A 147 27.60 -6.04 -32.87
N ILE A 148 27.31 -7.34 -32.77
CA ILE A 148 27.14 -8.06 -31.51
C ILE A 148 28.15 -9.22 -31.48
N ILE A 149 29.06 -9.17 -30.52
CA ILE A 149 30.00 -10.24 -30.19
C ILE A 149 29.43 -11.02 -29.02
N ILE A 150 29.27 -12.33 -29.15
CA ILE A 150 28.66 -13.19 -28.13
C ILE A 150 29.66 -14.26 -27.70
N ILE A 151 29.89 -14.38 -26.40
CA ILE A 151 30.86 -15.31 -25.83
C ILE A 151 30.14 -16.21 -24.84
N ASP A 152 30.07 -17.51 -25.12
CA ASP A 152 29.48 -18.50 -24.22
C ASP A 152 30.02 -19.89 -24.60
N PHE A 153 30.22 -20.77 -23.62
CA PHE A 153 30.81 -22.09 -23.83
C PHE A 153 29.80 -23.24 -23.68
N ASP A 154 28.56 -22.93 -23.31
CA ASP A 154 27.55 -23.92 -23.01
C ASP A 154 26.90 -24.50 -24.28
N THR A 155 26.30 -25.67 -24.06
CA THR A 155 25.44 -26.35 -25.02
C THR A 155 23.97 -26.18 -24.60
N VAL A 156 23.06 -26.09 -25.56
CA VAL A 156 21.61 -26.00 -25.29
C VAL A 156 21.13 -27.27 -24.60
N GLN A 157 20.50 -27.10 -23.44
CA GLN A 157 19.88 -28.17 -22.64
C GLN A 157 18.35 -28.03 -22.62
N THR A 158 17.65 -29.09 -22.22
CA THR A 158 16.19 -29.10 -22.11
C THR A 158 15.64 -27.97 -21.25
N LYS A 159 16.34 -27.58 -20.16
CA LYS A 159 15.94 -26.48 -19.29
C LYS A 159 15.94 -25.11 -20.01
N ASN A 160 16.80 -24.94 -21.01
CA ASN A 160 16.92 -23.68 -21.74
C ASN A 160 15.71 -23.42 -22.65
N ILE A 161 15.03 -24.46 -23.13
CA ILE A 161 13.89 -24.32 -24.07
C ILE A 161 12.75 -23.48 -23.46
N ARG A 162 12.51 -23.60 -22.15
CA ARG A 162 11.44 -22.86 -21.47
C ARG A 162 11.87 -21.46 -21.01
N ALA A 163 13.15 -21.29 -20.69
CA ALA A 163 13.66 -20.03 -20.13
C ALA A 163 14.24 -19.07 -21.19
N GLN A 164 14.62 -19.57 -22.36
CA GLN A 164 15.43 -18.84 -23.34
C GLN A 164 14.76 -18.94 -24.72
N THR A 165 14.01 -17.89 -25.08
CA THR A 165 13.11 -17.86 -26.26
C THR A 165 13.80 -18.15 -27.59
N ILE A 166 15.10 -17.91 -27.68
CA ILE A 166 15.85 -18.15 -28.91
C ILE A 166 16.01 -19.64 -29.23
N PHE A 167 15.94 -20.55 -28.24
CA PHE A 167 16.19 -21.98 -28.44
C PHE A 167 14.89 -22.77 -28.66
N GLN A 168 14.96 -23.78 -29.53
CA GLN A 168 13.85 -24.71 -29.79
C GLN A 168 14.26 -26.15 -29.46
N THR A 169 13.29 -27.06 -29.38
CA THR A 169 13.52 -28.47 -29.03
C THR A 169 14.54 -29.16 -29.93
N GLU A 170 14.66 -28.75 -31.20
CA GLU A 170 15.61 -29.29 -32.17
C GLU A 170 17.05 -28.79 -31.96
N ASP A 171 17.24 -27.81 -31.08
CA ASP A 171 18.55 -27.21 -30.80
C ASP A 171 19.27 -27.86 -29.62
N ILE A 172 18.60 -28.74 -28.88
CA ILE A 172 19.20 -29.48 -27.76
C ILE A 172 20.47 -30.19 -28.24
N ASN A 173 21.55 -30.11 -27.45
CA ASN A 173 22.89 -30.61 -27.73
C ASN A 173 23.72 -29.82 -28.75
N LYS A 174 23.22 -28.71 -29.30
CA LYS A 174 24.04 -27.78 -30.10
C LYS A 174 24.65 -26.71 -29.21
N LYS A 175 25.80 -26.15 -29.62
CA LYS A 175 26.43 -25.03 -28.92
C LYS A 175 25.49 -23.82 -28.93
N LYS A 176 25.29 -23.17 -27.77
CA LYS A 176 24.38 -22.01 -27.64
C LYS A 176 24.76 -20.92 -28.64
N VAL A 177 26.04 -20.57 -28.69
CA VAL A 177 26.58 -19.54 -29.57
C VAL A 177 26.32 -19.77 -31.06
N ASP A 178 26.46 -21.01 -31.54
CA ASP A 178 26.25 -21.34 -32.96
C ASP A 178 24.77 -21.17 -33.34
N VAL A 179 23.87 -21.64 -32.47
CA VAL A 179 22.42 -21.52 -32.68
C VAL A 179 21.97 -20.06 -32.59
N ILE A 180 22.48 -19.30 -31.62
CA ILE A 180 22.20 -17.86 -31.52
C ILE A 180 22.67 -17.15 -32.79
N GLN A 181 23.89 -17.43 -33.27
CA GLN A 181 24.40 -16.83 -34.50
C GLN A 181 23.50 -17.12 -35.70
N GLU A 182 23.12 -18.38 -35.89
CA GLU A 182 22.26 -18.80 -37.00
C GLU A 182 20.91 -18.07 -36.96
N LYS A 183 20.27 -18.01 -35.78
CA LYS A 183 18.94 -17.42 -35.61
C LYS A 183 18.95 -15.91 -35.71
N LEU A 184 19.95 -15.23 -35.13
CA LEU A 184 20.06 -13.77 -35.23
C LEU A 184 20.36 -13.32 -36.66
N LYS A 185 21.24 -14.03 -37.40
CA LYS A 185 21.48 -13.72 -38.83
C LYS A 185 20.24 -13.89 -39.70
N LYS A 186 19.35 -14.83 -39.35
CA LYS A 186 18.04 -14.99 -40.01
C LYS A 186 17.04 -13.92 -39.59
N MET A 187 17.11 -13.45 -38.35
CA MET A 187 16.21 -12.47 -37.78
C MET A 187 16.49 -11.05 -38.29
N ASP A 188 17.76 -10.66 -38.32
CA ASP A 188 18.22 -9.39 -38.87
C ASP A 188 19.54 -9.60 -39.64
N PRO A 189 19.50 -9.65 -41.00
CA PRO A 189 20.68 -9.90 -41.81
C PRO A 189 21.64 -8.71 -41.86
N TYR A 190 21.26 -7.55 -41.32
CA TYR A 190 22.05 -6.33 -41.37
C TYR A 190 22.94 -6.15 -40.13
N VAL A 191 22.67 -6.91 -39.06
CA VAL A 191 23.49 -6.93 -37.85
C VAL A 191 24.65 -7.91 -38.00
N LYS A 192 25.88 -7.45 -37.74
CA LYS A 192 27.05 -8.31 -37.75
C LYS A 192 27.12 -9.12 -36.46
N ILE A 193 26.94 -10.44 -36.57
CA ILE A 193 27.01 -11.36 -35.42
C ILE A 193 28.31 -12.15 -35.44
N GLN A 194 29.16 -11.92 -34.44
CA GLN A 194 30.35 -12.73 -34.16
C GLN A 194 30.15 -13.54 -32.89
N VAL A 195 30.64 -14.78 -32.88
CA VAL A 195 30.50 -15.64 -31.71
C VAL A 195 31.77 -16.38 -31.37
N PHE A 196 31.99 -16.61 -30.08
CA PHE A 196 33.16 -17.32 -29.55
C PHE A 196 32.70 -18.38 -28.54
N ASN A 197 32.95 -19.65 -28.88
CA ASN A 197 32.64 -20.78 -28.01
C ASN A 197 33.78 -21.01 -26.98
N MET A 198 33.89 -20.12 -25.99
CA MET A 198 34.93 -20.18 -24.96
C MET A 198 34.44 -19.62 -23.63
N LYS A 199 35.09 -20.05 -22.55
CA LYS A 199 34.88 -19.52 -21.20
C LYS A 199 35.92 -18.43 -20.94
N ILE A 200 35.49 -17.31 -20.36
CA ILE A 200 36.40 -16.24 -19.94
C ILE A 200 36.71 -16.46 -18.46
N GLU A 201 37.96 -16.75 -18.14
CA GLU A 201 38.41 -16.94 -16.75
C GLU A 201 39.39 -15.84 -16.32
N THR A 202 40.08 -15.23 -17.28
CA THR A 202 41.04 -14.14 -17.09
C THR A 202 40.84 -13.02 -18.11
N LEU A 203 41.40 -11.84 -17.83
CA LEU A 203 41.41 -10.74 -18.80
C LEU A 203 42.20 -11.09 -20.08
N ASP A 204 43.20 -11.97 -19.98
CA ASP A 204 44.00 -12.44 -21.12
C ASP A 204 43.12 -13.17 -22.15
N ASP A 205 42.13 -13.94 -21.70
CA ASP A 205 41.16 -14.62 -22.58
C ASP A 205 40.33 -13.61 -23.39
N LEU A 206 39.93 -12.51 -22.75
CA LEU A 206 39.17 -11.44 -23.39
C LEU A 206 40.04 -10.64 -24.37
N SER A 207 41.31 -10.42 -24.03
CA SER A 207 42.28 -9.68 -24.85
C SER A 207 42.67 -10.37 -26.16
N GLN A 208 42.41 -11.68 -26.28
CA GLN A 208 42.63 -12.45 -27.51
C GLN A 208 41.58 -12.16 -28.59
N LEU A 209 40.48 -11.48 -28.23
CA LEU A 209 39.40 -11.12 -29.13
C LEU A 209 39.65 -9.73 -29.75
N ASP A 210 39.17 -9.51 -30.98
CA ASP A 210 39.29 -8.20 -31.63
C ASP A 210 38.27 -7.19 -31.07
N LEU A 211 38.60 -6.64 -29.90
CA LEU A 211 37.79 -5.70 -29.12
C LEU A 211 38.08 -4.23 -29.46
N LYS A 212 38.43 -3.93 -30.71
CA LYS A 212 38.52 -2.53 -31.16
C LYS A 212 37.13 -1.92 -31.27
N GLU A 213 37.04 -0.65 -30.89
CA GLU A 213 35.85 0.19 -31.03
C GLU A 213 34.60 -0.36 -30.34
N ILE A 214 34.76 -1.10 -29.24
CA ILE A 214 33.64 -1.56 -28.42
C ILE A 214 33.04 -0.37 -27.67
N ASN A 215 31.72 -0.27 -27.67
CA ASN A 215 30.99 0.73 -26.89
C ASN A 215 30.53 0.17 -25.54
N TYR A 216 30.08 -1.10 -25.53
CA TYR A 216 29.52 -1.75 -24.34
C TYR A 216 30.03 -3.17 -24.17
N ILE A 217 30.40 -3.52 -22.93
CA ILE A 217 30.55 -4.90 -22.50
C ILE A 217 29.43 -5.22 -21.53
N PHE A 218 28.70 -6.29 -21.82
CA PHE A 218 27.61 -6.82 -21.03
C PHE A 218 28.06 -8.13 -20.37
N GLY A 219 28.27 -8.11 -19.05
CA GLY A 219 28.66 -9.28 -18.27
C GLY A 219 27.45 -10.05 -17.77
N CYS A 220 27.05 -11.12 -18.45
CA CYS A 220 25.95 -12.03 -18.09
C CYS A 220 26.46 -13.37 -17.56
N PHE A 221 27.37 -13.32 -16.58
CA PHE A 221 28.04 -14.51 -16.07
C PHE A 221 27.10 -15.39 -15.23
N ASP A 222 27.14 -16.71 -15.43
CA ASP A 222 26.54 -17.66 -14.49
C ASP A 222 27.41 -17.79 -13.23
N GLU A 223 28.72 -17.99 -13.42
CA GLU A 223 29.75 -18.00 -12.36
C GLU A 223 30.99 -17.27 -12.86
N SER A 224 31.54 -16.37 -12.05
CA SER A 224 32.80 -15.66 -12.34
C SER A 224 33.48 -15.26 -11.03
N THR A 225 34.79 -14.99 -11.07
CA THR A 225 35.53 -14.57 -9.87
C THR A 225 35.46 -13.05 -9.68
N LEU A 226 35.54 -12.60 -8.43
CA LEU A 226 35.61 -11.18 -8.09
C LEU A 226 36.76 -10.48 -8.82
N GLN A 227 37.91 -11.17 -8.90
CA GLN A 227 39.10 -10.64 -9.55
C GLN A 227 38.86 -10.42 -11.05
N LEU A 228 38.26 -11.40 -11.75
CA LEU A 228 37.96 -11.26 -13.17
C LEU A 228 37.04 -10.06 -13.45
N GLN A 229 35.99 -9.87 -12.65
CA GLN A 229 35.08 -8.74 -12.85
C GLN A 229 35.76 -7.38 -12.59
N LYS A 230 36.69 -7.31 -11.62
CA LYS A 230 37.52 -6.12 -11.38
C LYS A 230 38.46 -5.85 -12.55
N ASP A 231 39.14 -6.89 -13.06
CA ASP A 231 40.07 -6.76 -14.18
C ASP A 231 39.34 -6.27 -15.46
N ILE A 232 38.13 -6.80 -15.72
CA ILE A 232 37.29 -6.34 -16.84
C ILE A 232 36.87 -4.88 -16.63
N MET A 233 36.47 -4.50 -15.42
CA MET A 233 36.09 -3.12 -15.10
C MET A 233 37.26 -2.15 -15.33
N GLU A 234 38.45 -2.47 -14.84
CA GLU A 234 39.66 -1.66 -15.04
C GLU A 234 40.04 -1.53 -16.51
N TYR A 235 39.94 -2.62 -17.26
CA TYR A 235 40.13 -2.61 -18.72
C TYR A 235 39.12 -1.68 -19.41
N CYS A 236 37.83 -1.78 -19.05
CA CYS A 236 36.78 -0.96 -19.64
C CYS A 236 36.99 0.54 -19.36
N ASP A 237 37.34 0.91 -18.13
CA ASP A 237 37.67 2.30 -17.78
C ASP A 237 38.82 2.86 -18.61
N LYS A 238 39.88 2.05 -18.79
CA LYS A 238 41.07 2.46 -19.54
C LYS A 238 40.76 2.71 -21.01
N GLU A 239 39.94 1.85 -21.62
CA GLU A 239 39.60 1.92 -23.04
C GLU A 239 38.36 2.80 -23.31
N GLY A 240 37.74 3.37 -22.28
CA GLY A 240 36.53 4.19 -22.41
C GLY A 240 35.27 3.41 -22.77
N ILE A 241 35.24 2.12 -22.44
CA ILE A 241 34.15 1.20 -22.72
C ILE A 241 33.19 1.19 -21.52
N LYS A 242 31.88 1.16 -21.77
CA LYS A 242 30.89 1.05 -20.68
C LYS A 242 30.70 -0.42 -20.29
N TYR A 243 31.00 -0.75 -19.03
CA TYR A 243 30.82 -2.09 -18.51
C TYR A 243 29.51 -2.21 -17.72
N LEU A 244 28.58 -2.99 -18.26
CA LEU A 244 27.30 -3.31 -17.63
C LEU A 244 27.36 -4.77 -17.17
N LEU A 245 27.43 -5.01 -15.86
CA LEU A 245 27.32 -6.33 -15.27
C LEU A 245 25.85 -6.64 -15.00
N MET A 246 25.37 -7.80 -15.44
CA MET A 246 24.00 -8.24 -15.22
C MET A 246 23.98 -9.64 -14.64
N GLY A 247 23.24 -9.79 -13.56
CA GLY A 247 23.20 -11.04 -12.83
C GLY A 247 22.39 -10.92 -11.57
N TYR A 248 22.27 -12.04 -10.88
CA TYR A 248 21.65 -12.10 -9.56
C TYR A 248 22.63 -11.54 -8.53
N HIS A 249 22.18 -10.56 -7.76
CA HIS A 249 22.91 -9.95 -6.66
C HIS A 249 21.94 -9.79 -5.48
N ASN A 250 22.19 -10.51 -4.38
CA ASN A 250 21.31 -10.54 -3.20
C ASN A 250 19.84 -10.77 -3.56
N ASP A 251 19.57 -11.86 -4.29
CA ASP A 251 18.23 -12.34 -4.69
C ASP A 251 17.48 -11.53 -5.77
N PHE A 252 18.07 -10.43 -6.28
CA PHE A 252 17.52 -9.62 -7.38
C PHE A 252 18.37 -9.65 -8.64
N VAL A 253 17.72 -9.61 -9.81
CA VAL A 253 18.41 -9.38 -11.09
C VAL A 253 18.69 -7.89 -11.21
N LYS A 254 19.97 -7.52 -11.36
CA LYS A 254 20.42 -6.14 -11.46
C LYS A 254 21.17 -5.87 -12.77
N VAL A 255 21.16 -4.61 -13.21
CA VAL A 255 22.03 -4.08 -14.27
C VAL A 255 22.95 -3.05 -13.65
N LEU A 256 24.21 -3.42 -13.47
CA LEU A 256 25.25 -2.66 -12.79
C LEU A 256 26.20 -1.99 -13.78
N HIS A 257 26.17 -0.66 -13.88
CA HIS A 257 27.27 0.05 -14.54
C HIS A 257 28.46 0.11 -13.59
N LEU A 258 29.58 -0.52 -13.94
CA LEU A 258 30.76 -0.63 -13.09
C LEU A 258 31.93 0.17 -13.67
N SER A 259 32.51 1.02 -12.83
CA SER A 259 33.67 1.86 -13.13
C SER A 259 34.39 2.26 -11.83
N ASN A 260 35.70 2.49 -11.87
CA ASN A 260 36.45 3.08 -10.77
C ASN A 260 35.93 4.47 -10.40
N SER A 261 35.47 5.24 -11.39
CA SER A 261 34.84 6.54 -11.15
C SER A 261 33.56 6.41 -10.32
N ASN A 262 32.96 5.21 -10.30
CA ASN A 262 31.68 4.93 -9.73
C ASN A 262 31.71 3.89 -8.56
N ASN A 263 32.81 3.77 -7.79
CA ASN A 263 32.98 2.76 -6.71
C ASN A 263 32.76 1.31 -7.19
N GLY A 264 32.88 0.99 -8.47
CA GLY A 264 32.58 -0.34 -8.98
C GLY A 264 33.29 -1.46 -8.19
N THR A 265 34.53 -1.23 -7.74
CA THR A 265 35.27 -2.14 -6.85
C THR A 265 34.54 -2.48 -5.55
N SER A 266 33.97 -1.48 -4.87
CA SER A 266 33.21 -1.69 -3.63
C SER A 266 31.91 -2.44 -3.91
N ILE A 267 31.18 -2.06 -4.96
CA ILE A 267 29.94 -2.75 -5.36
C ILE A 267 30.22 -4.22 -5.67
N LEU A 268 31.31 -4.50 -6.37
CA LEU A 268 31.75 -5.86 -6.67
C LEU A 268 32.11 -6.64 -5.40
N GLU A 269 32.90 -6.05 -4.49
CA GLU A 269 33.27 -6.69 -3.22
C GLU A 269 32.07 -7.00 -2.33
N ASP A 270 31.14 -6.05 -2.22
CA ASP A 270 29.91 -6.20 -1.44
C ASP A 270 29.00 -7.28 -2.04
N SER A 271 28.86 -7.27 -3.37
CA SER A 271 28.17 -8.32 -4.10
C SER A 271 28.78 -9.69 -3.80
N PHE A 272 30.09 -9.87 -4.00
CA PHE A 272 30.73 -11.18 -3.82
C PHE A 272 30.71 -11.68 -2.38
N ARG A 273 30.87 -10.78 -1.40
CA ARG A 273 30.84 -11.13 0.03
C ARG A 273 29.50 -11.73 0.43
N ASN A 274 28.40 -11.23 -0.12
CA ASN A 274 27.06 -11.77 0.13
C ASN A 274 26.75 -12.99 -0.75
N TYR A 275 27.42 -13.10 -1.92
CA TYR A 275 27.08 -14.13 -2.88
C TYR A 275 27.78 -15.48 -2.65
N HIS A 276 28.98 -15.52 -2.07
CA HIS A 276 29.83 -16.73 -1.99
C HIS A 276 30.10 -17.21 -0.55
N THR A 277 29.14 -17.07 0.38
CA THR A 277 29.29 -17.61 1.74
C THR A 277 28.88 -19.08 1.78
N GLU A 278 29.49 -19.86 2.67
CA GLU A 278 29.09 -21.27 2.93
C GLU A 278 27.73 -21.39 3.62
N TYR A 279 27.16 -20.27 4.04
CA TYR A 279 25.88 -20.15 4.73
C TYR A 279 24.75 -19.71 3.80
N VAL A 280 24.85 -20.03 2.50
CA VAL A 280 23.80 -19.71 1.53
C VAL A 280 23.35 -20.96 0.78
N ILE A 281 22.04 -21.23 0.80
CA ILE A 281 21.36 -22.20 -0.06
C ILE A 281 20.60 -21.40 -1.13
N ARG A 282 20.90 -21.62 -2.43
CA ARG A 282 20.25 -20.89 -3.54
C ARG A 282 19.80 -21.82 -4.67
N GLU A 283 18.77 -21.39 -5.39
CA GLU A 283 18.36 -21.93 -6.68
C GLU A 283 18.46 -20.85 -7.77
N ASN A 284 18.77 -21.23 -9.02
CA ASN A 284 18.80 -20.29 -10.14
C ASN A 284 17.36 -19.89 -10.52
N ARG A 285 16.92 -18.70 -10.10
CA ARG A 285 15.59 -18.13 -10.38
C ARG A 285 15.48 -17.46 -11.76
N GLY A 286 16.36 -17.79 -12.70
CA GLY A 286 16.45 -17.31 -14.08
C GLY A 286 15.16 -17.40 -14.90
N THR A 287 14.30 -16.37 -14.91
CA THR A 287 13.08 -16.37 -15.74
C THR A 287 13.19 -15.56 -17.03
N ILE A 288 12.39 -15.97 -18.02
CA ILE A 288 12.22 -15.26 -19.29
C ILE A 288 11.76 -13.80 -19.09
N ILE A 289 10.88 -13.55 -18.11
CA ILE A 289 10.32 -12.22 -17.82
C ILE A 289 11.43 -11.27 -17.37
N GLN A 290 12.28 -11.71 -16.44
CA GLN A 290 13.42 -10.93 -15.98
C GLN A 290 14.41 -10.63 -17.12
N SER A 291 14.66 -11.61 -18.00
CA SER A 291 15.54 -11.40 -19.15
C SER A 291 15.02 -10.35 -20.14
N LEU A 292 13.70 -10.31 -20.36
CA LEU A 292 13.07 -9.30 -21.22
C LEU A 292 13.26 -7.92 -20.61
N ALA A 293 12.97 -7.76 -19.32
CA ALA A 293 13.15 -6.49 -18.60
C ALA A 293 14.60 -5.98 -18.68
N VAL A 294 15.61 -6.82 -18.38
CA VAL A 294 17.03 -6.45 -18.52
C VAL A 294 17.33 -5.97 -19.94
N SER A 295 16.86 -6.72 -20.94
CA SER A 295 17.15 -6.39 -22.34
C SER A 295 16.61 -5.01 -22.73
N LEU A 296 15.44 -4.64 -22.21
CA LEU A 296 14.76 -3.39 -22.48
C LEU A 296 15.44 -2.20 -21.77
N ILE A 297 15.95 -2.42 -20.55
CA ILE A 297 16.76 -1.45 -19.81
C ILE A 297 18.11 -1.22 -20.51
N CYS A 298 18.76 -2.26 -21.01
CA CYS A 298 20.00 -2.08 -21.79
C CYS A 298 19.72 -1.29 -23.07
N SER A 299 18.59 -1.56 -23.71
CA SER A 299 18.18 -0.94 -24.97
C SER A 299 18.08 0.59 -24.89
N ARG A 300 17.46 1.15 -23.83
CA ARG A 300 17.40 2.61 -23.72
C ARG A 300 18.59 3.23 -23.01
N ILE A 301 19.46 2.50 -22.31
CA ILE A 301 20.77 3.04 -21.90
C ILE A 301 21.55 3.38 -23.16
N ILE A 302 21.58 2.43 -24.11
CA ILE A 302 22.15 2.65 -25.44
C ILE A 302 21.45 3.82 -26.14
N PHE A 303 20.12 3.86 -26.13
CA PHE A 303 19.36 4.93 -26.77
C PHE A 303 19.67 6.32 -26.21
N ALA A 304 19.67 6.45 -24.89
CA ALA A 304 19.89 7.72 -24.22
C ALA A 304 21.33 8.23 -24.42
N ASP A 305 22.29 7.30 -24.49
CA ASP A 305 23.67 7.61 -24.86
C ASP A 305 23.78 8.17 -26.28
N ILE A 306 23.07 7.60 -27.26
CA ILE A 306 23.17 8.08 -28.65
C ILE A 306 22.41 9.39 -28.88
N THR A 307 21.32 9.64 -28.15
CA THR A 307 20.53 10.87 -28.27
C THR A 307 21.10 12.01 -27.42
N ASN A 308 22.08 11.76 -26.56
CA ASN A 308 22.50 12.70 -25.50
C ASN A 308 21.31 13.16 -24.64
N ASP A 309 20.26 12.34 -24.57
CA ASP A 309 19.08 12.64 -23.79
C ASP A 309 19.40 12.38 -22.31
N HIS A 310 19.88 13.44 -21.66
CA HIS A 310 20.17 13.44 -20.24
C HIS A 310 18.93 13.24 -19.35
N ASN A 311 17.70 13.30 -19.91
CA ASN A 311 16.44 13.03 -19.22
C ASN A 311 16.06 11.54 -19.32
N ALA A 312 16.34 10.88 -20.44
CA ALA A 312 16.13 9.43 -20.62
C ALA A 312 17.03 8.56 -19.71
N ILE A 313 18.17 9.10 -19.27
CA ILE A 313 19.08 8.47 -18.26
C ILE A 313 18.65 8.82 -16.82
N LYS A 314 17.95 9.94 -16.60
CA LYS A 314 17.48 10.39 -15.27
C LYS A 314 16.14 9.83 -14.85
N SER A 315 15.29 9.51 -15.82
CA SER A 315 14.11 8.71 -15.55
C SER A 315 14.56 7.26 -15.50
N GLY A 316 14.64 6.71 -14.28
CA GLY A 316 14.52 5.27 -14.08
C GLY A 316 13.32 4.78 -14.88
N TYR A 317 13.48 3.64 -15.53
CA TYR A 317 12.46 3.10 -16.40
C TYR A 317 11.23 2.68 -15.59
N SER A 318 10.23 3.56 -15.52
CA SER A 318 8.85 3.13 -15.64
C SER A 318 8.66 2.69 -17.09
N PHE A 319 8.33 1.42 -17.33
CA PHE A 319 8.00 0.99 -18.68
C PHE A 319 6.48 1.03 -18.90
N ASP A 320 6.01 2.10 -19.55
CA ASP A 320 4.81 2.07 -20.40
C ASP A 320 5.29 1.95 -21.85
N PHE A 321 4.93 0.86 -22.53
CA PHE A 321 5.70 0.36 -23.67
C PHE A 321 5.48 1.09 -25.00
N VAL A 322 4.46 1.94 -25.17
CA VAL A 322 4.08 2.46 -26.51
C VAL A 322 3.59 3.94 -26.57
N LYS A 323 3.57 4.71 -25.46
CA LYS A 323 3.00 6.10 -25.27
C LYS A 323 1.47 6.17 -25.22
N PHE A 324 0.82 6.69 -24.16
CA PHE A 324 -0.45 7.44 -24.24
C PHE A 324 -0.74 8.21 -22.91
N ASN A 325 -0.74 9.56 -22.95
CA ASN A 325 -1.04 10.49 -21.84
C ASN A 325 -2.22 10.13 -20.91
N SER A 326 -2.09 10.48 -19.62
CA SER A 326 -3.20 11.00 -18.80
C SER A 326 -2.82 12.34 -18.14
N SER A 327 -3.61 13.37 -18.51
CA SER A 327 -3.78 14.73 -17.93
C SER A 327 -2.57 15.66 -17.80
N ALA A 328 -2.55 16.69 -18.66
CA ALA A 328 -2.07 18.01 -18.29
C ALA A 328 -3.27 18.87 -17.81
N ASN A 329 -3.10 19.53 -16.65
CA ASN A 329 -3.85 20.67 -16.08
C ASN A 329 -5.33 20.49 -15.65
N HIS A 330 -5.53 19.94 -14.45
CA HIS A 330 -6.03 20.58 -13.21
C HIS A 330 -6.00 19.50 -12.10
N GLU A 331 -5.76 19.86 -10.83
CA GLU A 331 -5.74 18.99 -9.63
C GLU A 331 -4.52 18.05 -9.42
N ALA A 332 -3.58 18.45 -8.55
CA ALA A 332 -2.80 17.60 -7.63
C ALA A 332 -1.81 18.47 -6.82
N ILE A 333 -1.83 18.32 -5.48
CA ILE A 333 -0.99 19.04 -4.51
C ILE A 333 0.47 18.57 -4.62
N HIS A 334 1.40 19.52 -4.62
CA HIS A 334 2.84 19.23 -4.73
C HIS A 334 3.40 18.59 -3.47
N PHE A 335 3.98 17.43 -3.73
CA PHE A 335 4.41 16.35 -2.86
C PHE A 335 5.73 16.62 -2.08
N GLU A 336 6.54 17.56 -2.55
CA GLU A 336 7.92 17.78 -2.10
C GLU A 336 8.10 18.45 -0.70
N PRO A 337 7.35 19.51 -0.33
CA PRO A 337 7.49 20.16 0.99
C PRO A 337 6.99 19.27 2.12
N PHE A 338 6.00 18.43 1.81
CA PHE A 338 5.49 17.39 2.67
C PHE A 338 6.60 16.38 2.95
N ILE A 339 7.15 15.67 1.95
CA ILE A 339 8.28 14.72 2.09
C ILE A 339 9.53 15.30 2.78
N GLN A 340 9.74 16.61 2.74
CA GLN A 340 10.81 17.27 3.47
C GLN A 340 10.48 17.63 4.94
N SER A 341 9.25 18.02 5.29
CA SER A 341 8.77 18.14 6.69
C SER A 341 8.83 16.79 7.39
N LEU A 342 8.41 15.82 6.60
CA LEU A 342 8.57 14.41 6.73
C LEU A 342 10.03 14.05 7.09
N GLN A 343 10.93 13.85 6.13
CA GLN A 343 12.29 13.29 6.31
C GLN A 343 13.14 13.92 7.43
N LYS A 344 12.83 15.17 7.83
CA LYS A 344 13.66 15.94 8.76
C LYS A 344 13.39 15.66 10.23
N ASN A 345 12.20 15.18 10.56
CA ASN A 345 11.75 15.27 11.91
C ASN A 345 11.80 13.86 12.61
N LEU A 346 11.44 12.67 12.06
CA LEU A 346 11.20 11.41 12.87
C LEU A 346 12.42 10.47 12.95
N PRO A 347 12.89 10.07 14.14
CA PRO A 347 13.83 8.97 14.35
C PRO A 347 13.18 7.56 14.41
N LEU A 348 12.57 7.03 13.33
CA LEU A 348 12.39 5.57 13.17
C LEU A 348 13.32 5.06 12.06
N HIS A 349 13.67 3.77 12.10
CA HIS A 349 14.62 3.10 11.20
C HIS A 349 14.47 3.51 9.72
N GLN A 350 15.56 4.08 9.17
CA GLN A 350 15.61 4.74 7.85
C GLN A 350 15.11 3.89 6.66
N GLU A 351 14.95 2.56 6.81
CA GLU A 351 14.51 1.63 5.77
C GLU A 351 13.00 1.41 5.67
N LYS A 352 12.26 1.35 6.79
CA LYS A 352 10.78 1.07 6.82
C LYS A 352 9.95 2.16 6.14
N LEU A 353 10.67 3.12 5.61
CA LEU A 353 10.28 4.47 5.69
C LEU A 353 10.83 5.29 4.55
N LYS A 354 12.09 5.05 4.16
CA LYS A 354 12.48 5.14 2.75
C LYS A 354 11.60 4.23 1.89
N ARG A 355 11.07 3.10 2.38
CA ARG A 355 10.04 2.30 1.67
C ARG A 355 8.70 3.04 1.56
N LYS A 356 8.16 3.62 2.65
CA LYS A 356 6.91 4.43 2.62
C LYS A 356 7.07 5.79 1.89
N ILE A 357 8.24 6.43 1.95
CA ILE A 357 8.56 7.66 1.20
C ILE A 357 8.95 7.37 -0.24
N ASN A 358 9.67 6.30 -0.60
CA ASN A 358 9.91 5.94 -2.01
C ASN A 358 8.62 5.44 -2.66
N GLY A 359 7.69 4.81 -1.92
CA GLY A 359 6.34 4.56 -2.44
C GLY A 359 5.59 5.85 -2.80
N ILE A 360 5.95 6.97 -2.18
CA ILE A 360 5.29 8.28 -2.30
C ILE A 360 6.15 9.09 -3.34
N SER A 361 7.50 9.10 -3.31
CA SER A 361 8.41 9.93 -4.13
C SER A 361 8.79 9.35 -5.49
N THR A 362 8.54 8.06 -5.70
CA THR A 362 8.54 7.44 -7.05
C THR A 362 7.33 7.93 -7.87
N ILE A 363 6.33 8.57 -7.24
CA ILE A 363 5.13 9.09 -7.93
C ILE A 363 5.38 10.46 -8.57
N VAL A 364 6.29 11.32 -8.07
CA VAL A 364 6.24 12.74 -8.47
C VAL A 364 7.57 13.32 -9.00
N HIS A 365 8.68 13.40 -8.27
CA HIS A 365 9.82 14.19 -8.76
C HIS A 365 11.19 13.71 -8.27
N ALA A 366 12.11 13.45 -9.19
CA ALA A 366 13.52 13.74 -8.97
C ALA A 366 14.30 13.87 -10.29
N GLU A 367 14.53 15.11 -10.70
CA GLU A 367 15.73 15.53 -11.44
C GLU A 367 16.48 16.49 -10.48
N ARG A 368 17.80 16.52 -10.20
CA ARG A 368 19.10 15.95 -10.67
C ARG A 368 20.10 16.16 -9.48
N PRO A 369 21.34 15.58 -9.31
CA PRO A 369 22.50 15.75 -10.24
C PRO A 369 23.72 14.76 -10.10
N ARG A 370 24.73 14.92 -10.99
CA ARG A 370 26.14 14.39 -10.96
C ARG A 370 26.34 12.87 -10.76
N LEU A 371 26.92 12.20 -11.77
CA LEU A 371 27.32 10.79 -11.79
C LEU A 371 27.78 10.27 -10.41
N PRO A 372 26.95 9.46 -9.71
CA PRO A 372 27.33 8.77 -8.49
C PRO A 372 27.70 7.32 -8.79
N LYS A 373 28.17 6.68 -7.73
CA LYS A 373 28.92 5.45 -7.71
C LYS A 373 27.99 4.22 -7.84
N ALA A 374 28.10 3.49 -8.97
CA ALA A 374 27.32 2.37 -9.52
C ALA A 374 25.81 2.56 -9.67
N ILE A 375 25.27 2.09 -10.79
CA ILE A 375 23.84 2.10 -11.10
C ILE A 375 23.30 0.71 -10.78
N GLU A 376 22.41 0.53 -9.81
CA GLU A 376 21.80 -0.75 -9.44
C GLU A 376 20.30 -0.68 -9.75
N ILE A 377 19.79 -1.56 -10.63
CA ILE A 377 18.39 -1.54 -11.11
C ILE A 377 17.72 -2.85 -10.69
N ASP A 378 16.88 -2.80 -9.66
CA ASP A 378 16.07 -3.95 -9.23
C ASP A 378 14.89 -4.21 -10.19
N ILE A 379 14.79 -5.43 -10.72
CA ILE A 379 13.67 -5.89 -11.56
C ILE A 379 12.40 -6.20 -10.73
N LEU A 380 12.21 -5.48 -9.62
CA LEU A 380 11.04 -5.59 -8.73
C LEU A 380 9.84 -4.73 -9.19
N CYS A 381 9.99 -3.88 -10.22
CA CYS A 381 8.91 -2.98 -10.65
C CYS A 381 7.76 -3.66 -11.42
N MET A 382 7.77 -4.98 -11.63
CA MET A 382 6.55 -5.73 -11.98
C MET A 382 5.86 -6.33 -10.76
N HIS A 383 6.56 -6.50 -9.63
CA HIS A 383 5.97 -6.92 -8.36
C HIS A 383 5.05 -5.83 -7.79
N GLN A 384 5.33 -4.54 -8.02
CA GLN A 384 4.45 -3.44 -7.60
C GLN A 384 3.14 -3.32 -8.39
N VAL A 385 3.13 -3.75 -9.67
CA VAL A 385 1.89 -3.84 -10.47
C VAL A 385 1.10 -5.10 -10.11
N PHE A 386 1.82 -6.19 -9.78
CA PHE A 386 1.19 -7.38 -9.23
C PHE A 386 0.72 -7.19 -7.79
N ASP A 387 1.34 -6.37 -6.92
CA ASP A 387 0.88 -6.04 -5.56
C ASP A 387 -0.41 -5.21 -5.59
N ILE A 388 -0.55 -4.29 -6.56
CA ILE A 388 -1.80 -3.55 -6.80
C ILE A 388 -2.90 -4.49 -7.32
N LEU A 389 -2.54 -5.49 -8.14
CA LEU A 389 -3.48 -6.53 -8.60
C LEU A 389 -3.73 -7.61 -7.54
N LEU A 390 -2.80 -7.85 -6.62
CA LEU A 390 -2.91 -8.75 -5.48
C LEU A 390 -3.83 -8.13 -4.45
N HIS A 391 -3.74 -6.83 -4.17
CA HIS A 391 -4.72 -6.12 -3.33
C HIS A 391 -6.11 -5.97 -4.00
N LEU A 392 -6.25 -6.36 -5.28
CA LEU A 392 -7.53 -6.49 -5.98
C LEU A 392 -8.04 -7.95 -6.07
N ASP A 393 -7.17 -8.95 -6.13
CA ASP A 393 -7.54 -10.38 -6.14
C ASP A 393 -7.69 -10.93 -4.72
N GLN A 394 -7.04 -10.25 -3.78
CA GLN A 394 -6.78 -10.74 -2.47
C GLN A 394 -6.97 -9.60 -1.42
N LEU A 395 -8.19 -9.24 -0.97
CA LEU A 395 -9.43 -10.04 -0.98
C LEU A 395 -9.20 -11.54 -0.71
N SER A 396 -8.02 -11.84 -0.17
CA SER A 396 -7.36 -13.13 -0.05
C SER A 396 -5.86 -13.09 0.31
N ASN A 397 -5.45 -12.36 1.34
CA ASN A 397 -4.16 -12.54 2.06
C ASN A 397 -3.03 -11.52 1.85
N LEU A 398 -2.55 -11.08 3.02
CA LEU A 398 -1.48 -10.14 3.39
C LEU A 398 -0.07 -10.79 3.10
N GLN A 399 1.14 -10.24 3.29
CA GLN A 399 1.69 -9.18 4.15
C GLN A 399 3.17 -8.81 3.77
N LEU A 400 3.76 -7.87 4.50
CA LEU A 400 5.12 -7.30 4.45
C LEU A 400 6.09 -7.98 5.45
N GLU A 401 7.41 -7.92 5.21
CA GLU A 401 8.43 -8.27 6.22
C GLU A 401 9.77 -7.49 6.19
N GLU A 402 10.33 -7.30 7.40
CA GLU A 402 11.75 -7.57 7.81
C GLU A 402 12.21 -6.87 9.12
N GLY A 403 11.28 -6.49 10.00
CA GLY A 403 11.51 -6.63 11.46
C GLY A 403 10.81 -7.88 12.02
N TYR A 404 10.17 -8.63 11.12
CA TYR A 404 9.39 -9.81 11.38
C TYR A 404 10.34 -11.01 11.35
N ASN A 405 11.24 -11.20 10.39
CA ASN A 405 12.24 -12.29 10.34
C ASN A 405 13.02 -12.80 11.60
N ASP A 406 13.14 -12.06 12.71
CA ASP A 406 13.64 -12.64 13.98
C ASP A 406 12.49 -13.08 14.91
N PHE A 407 11.37 -12.34 14.89
CA PHE A 407 10.08 -12.79 15.41
C PHE A 407 9.52 -13.94 14.56
N VAL A 408 9.81 -13.98 13.26
CA VAL A 408 9.50 -15.04 12.30
C VAL A 408 10.48 -16.14 12.31
N LYS A 409 11.65 -16.02 12.92
CA LYS A 409 12.40 -17.24 13.25
C LYS A 409 11.77 -17.97 14.43
N ILE A 410 11.23 -17.22 15.38
CA ILE A 410 10.51 -17.75 16.53
C ILE A 410 9.10 -18.21 16.10
N MET A 411 8.45 -17.50 15.18
CA MET A 411 7.21 -17.91 14.55
C MET A 411 7.43 -18.98 13.48
N ASP A 412 8.53 -19.04 12.74
CA ASP A 412 8.90 -20.12 11.77
C ASP A 412 9.17 -21.42 12.51
N ASP A 413 9.81 -21.37 13.68
CA ASP A 413 9.96 -22.56 14.54
C ASP A 413 8.59 -23.01 15.12
N LEU A 414 7.56 -22.14 15.12
CA LEU A 414 6.16 -22.46 15.44
C LEU A 414 5.30 -22.75 14.18
N GLU A 415 5.68 -22.24 13.01
CA GLU A 415 5.03 -22.30 11.69
C GLU A 415 5.59 -23.45 10.83
N GLU A 416 6.65 -24.14 11.28
CA GLU A 416 6.99 -25.50 10.84
C GLU A 416 5.85 -26.52 11.11
N GLN A 417 4.70 -26.07 11.63
CA GLN A 417 3.41 -26.79 11.66
C GLN A 417 2.31 -26.16 10.79
N ASP A 418 2.62 -25.60 9.61
CA ASP A 418 1.87 -25.79 8.35
C ASP A 418 0.35 -26.07 8.50
N ARG A 419 -0.55 -25.05 8.64
CA ARG A 419 -2.03 -25.29 8.56
C ARG A 419 -3.13 -24.20 8.38
N ASP A 420 -2.97 -22.86 8.44
CA ASP A 420 -4.16 -21.95 8.59
C ASP A 420 -4.45 -20.79 7.58
N GLU A 421 -3.57 -20.35 6.68
CA GLU A 421 -3.94 -19.29 5.69
C GLU A 421 -5.03 -19.76 4.69
N GLU A 422 -5.03 -21.05 4.33
CA GLU A 422 -6.06 -21.63 3.47
C GLU A 422 -7.44 -21.67 4.17
N GLU A 423 -7.48 -21.80 5.50
CA GLU A 423 -8.73 -21.83 6.27
C GLU A 423 -9.37 -20.45 6.42
N TYR A 424 -8.56 -19.41 6.61
CA TYR A 424 -9.04 -18.03 6.68
C TYR A 424 -9.80 -17.65 5.40
N GLU A 425 -9.23 -17.98 4.25
CA GLU A 425 -9.88 -17.71 2.96
C GLU A 425 -11.11 -18.58 2.70
N ARG A 426 -11.07 -19.85 3.10
CA ARG A 426 -12.25 -20.72 3.04
C ARG A 426 -13.38 -20.17 3.91
N TYR A 427 -13.08 -19.63 5.09
CA TYR A 427 -14.06 -18.96 5.94
C TYR A 427 -14.67 -17.72 5.25
N LEU A 428 -13.84 -16.82 4.71
CA LEU A 428 -14.34 -15.61 4.04
C LEU A 428 -15.18 -15.93 2.81
N GLN A 429 -14.74 -16.88 1.98
CA GLN A 429 -15.52 -17.36 0.84
C GLN A 429 -16.85 -17.97 1.28
N MET A 430 -16.86 -18.75 2.35
CA MET A 430 -18.09 -19.33 2.91
C MET A 430 -19.05 -18.23 3.37
N ILE A 431 -18.60 -17.24 4.15
CA ILE A 431 -19.44 -16.12 4.60
C ILE A 431 -19.99 -15.32 3.41
N ARG A 432 -19.15 -14.97 2.42
CA ARG A 432 -19.56 -14.25 1.20
C ARG A 432 -20.54 -15.03 0.33
N SER A 433 -20.50 -16.36 0.38
CA SER A 433 -21.43 -17.23 -0.33
C SER A 433 -22.82 -17.32 0.32
N ILE A 434 -22.97 -16.86 1.58
CA ILE A 434 -24.25 -16.89 2.27
C ILE A 434 -25.24 -15.94 1.59
N LYS A 435 -26.39 -16.50 1.20
CA LYS A 435 -27.50 -15.78 0.60
C LYS A 435 -28.74 -15.91 1.47
N ILE A 436 -29.41 -14.78 1.71
CA ILE A 436 -30.62 -14.66 2.52
C ILE A 436 -31.77 -14.32 1.57
N VAL A 437 -32.87 -15.06 1.67
CA VAL A 437 -34.09 -14.76 0.93
C VAL A 437 -34.98 -13.88 1.81
N TYR A 438 -35.19 -12.63 1.39
CA TYR A 438 -36.06 -11.67 2.06
C TYR A 438 -36.99 -11.06 1.01
N GLU A 439 -38.29 -10.98 1.32
CA GLU A 439 -39.34 -10.50 0.39
C GLU A 439 -39.38 -11.13 -1.01
N GLY A 440 -38.82 -12.34 -1.16
CA GLY A 440 -38.76 -13.05 -2.44
C GLY A 440 -37.54 -12.71 -3.31
N GLU A 441 -36.67 -11.82 -2.84
CA GLU A 441 -35.38 -11.51 -3.45
C GLU A 441 -34.22 -12.10 -2.64
N THR A 442 -33.05 -12.22 -3.26
CA THR A 442 -31.87 -12.84 -2.67
C THR A 442 -30.83 -11.77 -2.37
N HIS A 443 -30.45 -11.66 -1.10
CA HIS A 443 -29.52 -10.66 -0.58
C HIS A 443 -28.31 -11.32 0.08
N THR A 444 -27.21 -10.60 0.17
CA THR A 444 -26.07 -10.88 1.05
C THR A 444 -26.36 -10.43 2.47
N ILE A 445 -25.53 -10.87 3.42
CA ILE A 445 -25.64 -10.43 4.82
C ILE A 445 -25.41 -8.92 4.96
N ALA A 446 -24.46 -8.36 4.20
CA ALA A 446 -24.16 -6.92 4.22
C ALA A 446 -25.36 -6.09 3.74
N GLU A 447 -25.96 -6.46 2.60
CA GLU A 447 -27.17 -5.79 2.08
C GLU A 447 -28.33 -5.83 3.08
N ILE A 448 -28.53 -6.96 3.78
CA ILE A 448 -29.56 -7.05 4.82
C ILE A 448 -29.26 -6.12 6.01
N PHE A 449 -28.00 -6.01 6.44
CA PHE A 449 -27.65 -5.06 7.52
C PHE A 449 -27.82 -3.60 7.11
N GLU A 450 -27.52 -3.24 5.85
CA GLU A 450 -27.80 -1.91 5.31
C GLU A 450 -29.32 -1.62 5.30
N MET A 451 -30.12 -2.55 4.80
CA MET A 451 -31.58 -2.43 4.82
C MET A 451 -32.14 -2.34 6.25
N MET A 452 -31.58 -3.10 7.20
CA MET A 452 -31.95 -3.03 8.62
C MET A 452 -31.61 -1.68 9.25
N ARG A 453 -30.52 -1.03 8.82
CA ARG A 453 -30.12 0.31 9.29
C ARG A 453 -31.08 1.38 8.77
N ASP A 454 -31.50 1.26 7.51
CA ASP A 454 -32.34 2.27 6.84
C ASP A 454 -33.83 2.17 7.20
N THR A 455 -34.33 0.96 7.51
CA THR A 455 -35.74 0.80 7.88
C THR A 455 -36.03 1.31 9.30
N LYS A 456 -37.20 1.92 9.47
CA LYS A 456 -37.74 2.33 10.78
C LYS A 456 -38.73 1.32 11.34
N ASP A 457 -39.13 0.34 10.53
CA ASP A 457 -40.10 -0.68 10.94
C ASP A 457 -39.42 -1.75 11.80
N TYR A 458 -39.81 -1.80 13.06
CA TYR A 458 -39.29 -2.76 14.03
C TYR A 458 -39.58 -4.22 13.65
N GLU A 459 -40.75 -4.51 13.10
CA GLU A 459 -41.09 -5.88 12.70
C GLU A 459 -40.29 -6.29 11.46
N GLU A 460 -40.02 -5.38 10.53
CA GLU A 460 -39.10 -5.64 9.41
C GLU A 460 -37.69 -5.97 9.91
N LYS A 461 -37.11 -5.13 10.80
CA LYS A 461 -35.78 -5.39 11.40
C LYS A 461 -35.71 -6.77 12.05
N LYS A 462 -36.77 -7.13 12.78
CA LYS A 462 -36.87 -8.43 13.45
C LYS A 462 -36.95 -9.59 12.48
N VAL A 463 -37.70 -9.47 11.38
CA VAL A 463 -37.77 -10.49 10.33
C VAL A 463 -36.42 -10.63 9.62
N MET A 464 -35.74 -9.52 9.30
CA MET A 464 -34.42 -9.52 8.68
C MET A 464 -33.37 -10.20 9.59
N GLN A 465 -33.30 -9.82 10.88
CA GLN A 465 -32.38 -10.43 11.84
C GLN A 465 -32.66 -11.92 12.06
N ARG A 466 -33.95 -12.30 12.10
CA ARG A 466 -34.34 -13.72 12.17
C ARG A 466 -33.92 -14.50 10.93
N SER A 467 -33.99 -13.89 9.75
CA SER A 467 -33.56 -14.52 8.49
C SER A 467 -32.06 -14.79 8.49
N ILE A 468 -31.25 -13.85 9.00
CA ILE A 468 -29.81 -14.06 9.23
C ILE A 468 -29.60 -15.24 10.19
N TYR A 469 -30.29 -15.24 11.33
CA TYR A 469 -30.17 -16.30 12.34
C TYR A 469 -30.46 -17.70 11.78
N GLU A 470 -31.56 -17.87 11.03
CA GLU A 470 -31.97 -19.16 10.50
C GLU A 470 -30.92 -19.73 9.52
N VAL A 471 -30.34 -18.87 8.68
CA VAL A 471 -29.27 -19.27 7.76
C VAL A 471 -27.98 -19.60 8.50
N LEU A 472 -27.57 -18.77 9.46
CA LEU A 472 -26.40 -19.05 10.29
C LEU A 472 -26.57 -20.31 11.14
N ARG A 473 -27.78 -20.61 11.61
CA ARG A 473 -28.04 -21.85 12.34
C ARG A 473 -27.87 -23.06 11.44
N SER A 474 -28.29 -22.97 10.18
CA SER A 474 -28.13 -24.07 9.20
C SER A 474 -26.65 -24.35 8.85
N LYS A 475 -25.84 -23.30 8.74
CA LYS A 475 -24.40 -23.36 8.40
C LYS A 475 -23.48 -23.35 9.62
N GLY A 476 -24.02 -23.21 10.83
CA GLY A 476 -23.26 -22.92 12.03
C GLY A 476 -22.23 -24.00 12.37
N ASN A 477 -22.55 -25.27 12.14
CA ASN A 477 -21.60 -26.37 12.32
C ASN A 477 -20.42 -26.30 11.35
N GLU A 478 -20.64 -25.90 10.10
CA GLU A 478 -19.55 -25.68 9.12
C GLU A 478 -18.68 -24.50 9.57
N ILE A 479 -19.29 -23.41 10.04
CA ILE A 479 -18.56 -22.23 10.52
C ILE A 479 -17.76 -22.53 11.79
N LEU A 480 -18.32 -23.31 12.72
CA LEU A 480 -17.68 -23.64 13.99
C LEU A 480 -16.52 -24.64 13.84
N GLN A 481 -16.37 -25.30 12.69
CA GLN A 481 -15.16 -26.08 12.40
C GLN A 481 -13.93 -25.18 12.32
N PHE A 482 -14.04 -23.99 11.71
CA PHE A 482 -12.97 -23.00 11.67
C PHE A 482 -12.60 -22.52 13.08
N PHE A 483 -13.61 -22.19 13.89
CA PHE A 483 -13.42 -21.82 15.30
C PHE A 483 -12.74 -22.95 16.08
N THR A 484 -13.25 -24.18 15.99
CA THR A 484 -12.71 -25.34 16.71
C THR A 484 -11.25 -25.56 16.38
N LYS A 485 -10.91 -25.58 15.08
CA LYS A 485 -9.54 -25.81 14.61
C LYS A 485 -8.60 -24.71 15.11
N SER A 486 -8.98 -23.45 14.94
CA SER A 486 -8.19 -22.30 15.41
C SER A 486 -7.95 -22.34 16.93
N LYS A 487 -8.99 -22.56 17.73
CA LYS A 487 -8.85 -22.56 19.20
C LYS A 487 -8.13 -23.80 19.74
N GLN A 488 -8.20 -24.95 19.06
CA GLN A 488 -7.41 -26.13 19.41
C GLN A 488 -5.91 -25.89 19.22
N SER A 489 -5.50 -25.27 18.12
CA SER A 489 -4.12 -24.86 17.88
C SER A 489 -3.64 -23.95 19.02
N TYR A 490 -4.44 -22.97 19.41
CA TYR A 490 -4.14 -22.07 20.52
C TYR A 490 -3.98 -22.80 21.87
N LEU A 491 -4.87 -23.73 22.19
CA LEU A 491 -4.81 -24.51 23.45
C LEU A 491 -3.56 -25.40 23.57
N SER A 492 -2.86 -25.65 22.46
CA SER A 492 -1.61 -26.41 22.42
C SER A 492 -0.36 -25.57 22.69
N LEU A 493 -0.47 -24.24 22.64
CA LEU A 493 0.62 -23.31 22.92
C LEU A 493 0.79 -23.13 24.44
N GLU A 494 2.03 -23.08 24.93
CA GLU A 494 2.28 -22.65 26.31
C GLU A 494 2.00 -21.13 26.40
N VAL A 495 0.77 -20.79 26.79
CA VAL A 495 0.16 -19.44 26.88
C VAL A 495 0.89 -18.34 27.69
N PRO A 496 1.82 -18.58 28.65
CA PRO A 496 2.37 -17.50 29.47
C PRO A 496 3.09 -16.36 28.73
N ASP A 497 3.71 -16.64 27.57
CA ASP A 497 4.56 -15.65 26.89
C ASP A 497 3.76 -14.72 25.94
N TYR A 498 2.61 -15.16 25.42
CA TYR A 498 1.80 -14.37 24.47
C TYR A 498 1.34 -13.01 25.03
N TYR A 499 0.72 -13.01 26.21
CA TYR A 499 0.22 -11.77 26.82
C TYR A 499 1.35 -10.80 27.16
N ARG A 500 2.51 -11.34 27.53
CA ARG A 500 3.68 -10.54 27.88
C ARG A 500 4.29 -9.91 26.64
N GLU A 501 4.43 -10.67 25.56
CA GLU A 501 5.05 -10.21 24.31
C GLU A 501 4.12 -9.27 23.53
N VAL A 502 2.84 -9.61 23.41
CA VAL A 502 1.89 -8.87 22.55
C VAL A 502 1.23 -7.72 23.31
N PHE A 503 0.75 -7.97 24.53
CA PHE A 503 0.04 -6.96 25.32
C PHE A 503 0.97 -6.23 26.30
N GLY A 504 2.19 -6.71 26.55
CA GLY A 504 3.13 -6.04 27.46
C GLY A 504 2.76 -6.14 28.92
N ILE A 505 1.97 -7.16 29.26
CA ILE A 505 1.43 -7.37 30.59
C ILE A 505 1.59 -8.83 31.01
N GLN A 506 2.01 -9.05 32.24
CA GLN A 506 2.07 -10.39 32.80
C GLN A 506 0.65 -10.93 32.96
N LYS A 507 0.51 -12.24 32.76
CA LYS A 507 -0.78 -12.93 32.89
C LYS A 507 -1.41 -12.70 34.26
N GLU A 508 -0.60 -12.64 35.31
CA GLU A 508 -1.03 -12.37 36.68
C GLU A 508 -1.62 -10.96 36.82
N THR A 509 -0.99 -9.96 36.19
CA THR A 509 -1.48 -8.58 36.20
C THR A 509 -2.75 -8.43 35.36
N LEU A 510 -2.82 -9.05 34.18
CA LEU A 510 -4.03 -9.07 33.38
C LEU A 510 -5.18 -9.74 34.14
N HIS A 511 -4.92 -10.88 34.77
CA HIS A 511 -5.92 -11.58 35.58
C HIS A 511 -6.42 -10.72 36.75
N MET A 512 -5.52 -9.97 37.39
CA MET A 512 -5.88 -9.00 38.43
C MET A 512 -6.79 -7.90 37.88
N PHE A 513 -6.51 -7.36 36.70
CA PHE A 513 -7.37 -6.35 36.06
C PHE A 513 -8.74 -6.91 35.71
N GLU A 514 -8.79 -8.11 35.15
CA GLU A 514 -10.04 -8.81 34.85
C GLU A 514 -10.85 -9.10 36.11
N GLU A 515 -10.21 -9.54 37.20
CA GLU A 515 -10.87 -9.77 38.49
C GLU A 515 -11.56 -8.48 38.98
N LYS A 516 -10.85 -7.35 38.95
CA LYS A 516 -11.42 -6.05 39.34
C LYS A 516 -12.54 -5.58 38.42
N LEU A 517 -12.42 -5.78 37.12
CA LEU A 517 -13.50 -5.46 36.18
C LEU A 517 -14.73 -6.35 36.44
N GLN A 518 -14.54 -7.66 36.62
CA GLN A 518 -15.62 -8.62 36.90
C GLN A 518 -16.37 -8.30 38.19
N GLU A 519 -15.67 -7.88 39.26
CA GLU A 519 -16.27 -7.45 40.53
C GLU A 519 -17.33 -6.33 40.34
N LYS A 520 -17.14 -5.48 39.32
CA LYS A 520 -18.01 -4.31 39.04
C LYS A 520 -18.79 -4.41 37.73
N PHE A 521 -18.59 -5.47 36.95
CA PHE A 521 -19.14 -5.60 35.60
C PHE A 521 -20.66 -5.49 35.58
N HIS A 522 -21.35 -6.19 36.50
CA HIS A 522 -22.81 -6.11 36.65
C HIS A 522 -23.31 -4.66 36.86
N ALA A 523 -22.64 -3.91 37.74
CA ALA A 523 -23.04 -2.54 38.05
C ALA A 523 -22.83 -1.62 36.84
N LEU A 524 -21.70 -1.78 36.12
CA LEU A 524 -21.38 -0.99 34.94
C LEU A 524 -22.32 -1.28 33.76
N ILE A 525 -22.61 -2.55 33.48
CA ILE A 525 -23.50 -2.95 32.38
C ILE A 525 -24.94 -2.55 32.65
N THR A 526 -25.42 -2.73 33.88
CA THR A 526 -26.75 -2.27 34.29
C THR A 526 -26.86 -0.75 34.15
N LYS A 527 -25.85 -0.01 34.62
CA LYS A 527 -25.82 1.46 34.53
C LYS A 527 -25.84 1.93 33.07
N THR A 528 -24.94 1.43 32.22
CA THR A 528 -24.88 1.86 30.81
C THR A 528 -26.16 1.52 30.05
N LEU A 529 -26.69 0.31 30.18
CA LEU A 529 -27.94 -0.07 29.53
C LEU A 529 -29.13 0.76 30.05
N SER A 530 -29.17 1.08 31.35
CA SER A 530 -30.22 1.95 31.91
C SER A 530 -30.21 3.36 31.30
N LEU A 531 -29.01 3.87 30.96
CA LEU A 531 -28.83 5.17 30.32
C LEU A 531 -29.23 5.11 28.84
N ILE A 532 -28.81 4.06 28.13
CA ILE A 532 -29.14 3.85 26.70
C ILE A 532 -30.64 3.72 26.49
N PHE A 533 -31.32 2.92 27.33
CA PHE A 533 -32.75 2.64 27.21
C PHE A 533 -33.63 3.49 28.14
N GLN A 534 -33.07 4.56 28.73
CA GLN A 534 -33.75 5.60 29.53
C GLN A 534 -34.74 5.09 30.61
N LYS A 535 -34.30 4.17 31.48
CA LYS A 535 -35.15 3.69 32.60
C LYS A 535 -34.50 3.89 33.95
N SER A 536 -35.21 4.60 34.82
CA SER A 536 -34.71 5.11 36.11
C SER A 536 -35.02 4.22 37.33
N SER A 537 -35.68 3.07 37.19
CA SER A 537 -35.76 2.06 38.27
C SER A 537 -36.38 0.73 37.81
N GLY A 538 -35.70 -0.39 38.08
CA GLY A 538 -36.19 -1.76 37.85
C GLY A 538 -35.36 -2.58 36.84
N GLU A 539 -35.90 -3.74 36.44
CA GLU A 539 -35.33 -4.63 35.43
C GLU A 539 -35.05 -3.85 34.12
N VAL A 540 -33.81 -3.93 33.64
CA VAL A 540 -33.38 -3.25 32.41
C VAL A 540 -33.80 -4.09 31.22
N SER A 541 -34.77 -3.63 30.44
CA SER A 541 -35.14 -4.30 29.19
C SER A 541 -34.35 -3.71 28.03
N ALA A 542 -33.36 -4.46 27.54
CA ALA A 542 -32.50 -4.07 26.43
C ALA A 542 -33.05 -4.66 25.13
N ASP A 543 -33.48 -3.81 24.20
CA ASP A 543 -33.95 -4.20 22.87
C ASP A 543 -33.15 -3.46 21.80
N PHE A 544 -32.06 -4.08 21.37
CA PHE A 544 -31.16 -3.48 20.39
C PHE A 544 -31.80 -3.35 18.99
N LEU A 545 -32.90 -4.05 18.71
CA LEU A 545 -33.65 -3.91 17.45
C LEU A 545 -34.66 -2.76 17.48
N ALA A 546 -35.20 -2.44 18.67
CA ALA A 546 -36.08 -1.28 18.88
C ALA A 546 -35.31 0.05 18.88
N TYR A 547 -33.99 -0.04 18.77
CA TYR A 547 -33.09 1.09 18.74
C TYR A 547 -33.23 1.82 17.39
N ASN A 548 -33.91 2.97 17.40
CA ASN A 548 -34.08 3.83 16.23
C ASN A 548 -33.11 5.02 16.32
N GLU A 549 -32.25 5.18 15.30
CA GLU A 549 -31.24 6.25 15.19
C GLU A 549 -31.85 7.61 14.77
N GLU A 550 -33.00 7.98 15.32
CA GLU A 550 -33.88 8.97 14.69
C GLU A 550 -33.47 10.44 14.82
N GLU A 551 -32.42 10.79 15.57
CA GLU A 551 -31.91 12.16 15.64
C GLU A 551 -30.38 12.20 15.70
N ARG A 552 -29.70 11.72 14.66
CA ARG A 552 -28.29 12.02 14.48
C ARG A 552 -28.15 13.46 14.02
N SER A 553 -27.56 14.31 14.85
CA SER A 553 -27.01 15.57 14.33
C SER A 553 -25.99 15.22 13.25
N THR A 554 -26.16 15.78 12.06
CA THR A 554 -25.14 15.68 11.02
C THR A 554 -23.96 16.55 11.46
N ILE A 555 -22.81 15.93 11.69
CA ILE A 555 -21.57 16.63 12.01
C ILE A 555 -20.58 16.27 10.91
N SER A 556 -20.45 17.18 9.95
CA SER A 556 -19.44 17.04 8.90
C SER A 556 -18.03 16.99 9.51
N ILE A 557 -17.07 16.45 8.78
CA ILE A 557 -15.70 16.34 9.29
C ILE A 557 -15.06 17.71 9.61
N ASP A 558 -15.40 18.75 8.83
CA ASP A 558 -14.95 20.13 9.10
C ASP A 558 -15.58 20.69 10.38
N GLU A 559 -16.86 20.43 10.62
CA GLU A 559 -17.53 20.80 11.88
C GLU A 559 -16.94 20.05 13.07
N ALA A 560 -16.66 18.74 12.92
CA ALA A 560 -16.00 17.94 13.94
C ALA A 560 -14.63 18.50 14.31
N LYS A 561 -13.81 18.86 13.32
CA LYS A 561 -12.53 19.53 13.54
C LYS A 561 -12.70 20.82 14.36
N GLU A 562 -13.60 21.71 13.96
CA GLU A 562 -13.82 22.98 14.67
C GLU A 562 -14.33 22.76 16.11
N ILE A 563 -15.23 21.78 16.31
CA ILE A 563 -15.70 21.38 17.64
C ILE A 563 -14.54 20.89 18.52
N ILE A 564 -13.65 20.05 17.99
CA ILE A 564 -12.48 19.54 18.72
C ILE A 564 -11.54 20.69 19.08
N LEU A 565 -11.13 21.50 18.09
CA LEU A 565 -10.13 22.57 18.27
C LEU A 565 -10.60 23.63 19.29
N THR A 566 -11.82 24.15 19.11
CA THR A 566 -12.37 25.17 20.02
C THR A 566 -12.56 24.66 21.44
N SER A 567 -12.78 23.35 21.59
CA SER A 567 -12.94 22.72 22.90
C SER A 567 -11.59 22.49 23.60
N LEU A 568 -10.56 22.09 22.85
CA LEU A 568 -9.20 21.92 23.36
C LEU A 568 -8.53 23.25 23.74
N ASP A 569 -8.83 24.35 23.02
CA ASP A 569 -8.33 25.71 23.31
C ASP A 569 -8.71 26.15 24.73
N LYS A 570 -9.98 25.99 25.08
CA LYS A 570 -10.47 26.28 26.44
C LYS A 570 -9.93 25.32 27.50
N TYR A 571 -9.41 24.17 27.10
CA TYR A 571 -8.84 23.15 27.96
C TYR A 571 -7.32 23.32 28.16
N GLY A 572 -6.71 24.33 27.54
CA GLY A 572 -5.28 24.63 27.65
C GLY A 572 -4.38 23.61 26.94
N GLN A 573 -4.91 22.95 25.92
CA GLN A 573 -4.21 21.90 25.17
C GLN A 573 -3.59 22.44 23.87
N ASP A 574 -2.85 23.54 23.97
CA ASP A 574 -2.23 24.25 22.82
C ASP A 574 -1.43 23.33 21.90
N ARG A 575 -0.81 22.28 22.47
CA ARG A 575 -0.04 21.28 21.72
C ARG A 575 -0.92 20.40 20.84
N TRP A 576 -2.05 19.97 21.35
CA TRP A 576 -2.98 19.10 20.61
C TRP A 576 -3.71 19.89 19.53
N ILE A 577 -4.09 21.13 19.82
CA ILE A 577 -4.71 22.06 18.86
C ILE A 577 -3.77 22.25 17.67
N HIS A 578 -2.52 22.65 17.93
CA HIS A 578 -1.54 22.87 16.87
C HIS A 578 -1.29 21.59 16.05
N HIS A 579 -1.32 20.42 16.69
CA HIS A 579 -1.19 19.14 16.02
C HIS A 579 -2.40 18.83 15.11
N ILE A 580 -3.62 18.95 15.63
CA ILE A 580 -4.86 18.68 14.89
C ILE A 580 -5.03 19.68 13.74
N GLU A 581 -4.82 20.97 13.99
CA GLU A 581 -4.85 22.01 12.95
C GLU A 581 -3.92 21.66 11.79
N ARG A 582 -2.69 21.26 12.12
CA ARG A 582 -1.70 20.82 11.12
C ARG A 582 -2.19 19.59 10.36
N MET A 583 -2.70 18.57 11.05
CA MET A 583 -3.18 17.34 10.39
C MET A 583 -4.29 17.62 9.38
N PHE A 584 -5.21 18.53 9.68
CA PHE A 584 -6.26 18.92 8.75
C PHE A 584 -5.76 19.87 7.65
N GLN A 585 -4.88 20.82 7.96
CA GLN A 585 -4.28 21.73 6.98
C GLN A 585 -3.47 20.98 5.91
N ASP A 586 -2.76 19.92 6.33
CA ASP A 586 -1.89 19.14 5.46
C ASP A 586 -2.59 17.92 4.81
N ASN A 587 -3.91 17.78 5.02
CA ASN A 587 -4.75 16.72 4.47
C ASN A 587 -4.31 15.28 4.90
N PHE A 588 -3.95 15.13 6.18
CA PHE A 588 -3.54 13.84 6.78
C PHE A 588 -4.71 13.07 7.37
N VAL A 589 -5.88 13.69 7.48
CA VAL A 589 -7.13 13.00 7.77
C VAL A 589 -7.86 12.81 6.45
N GLN A 590 -7.93 11.57 5.96
CA GLN A 590 -8.56 11.25 4.70
C GLN A 590 -9.80 10.39 4.93
N VAL A 591 -10.92 10.86 4.40
CA VAL A 591 -12.21 10.16 4.47
C VAL A 591 -12.38 9.29 3.24
N TYR A 592 -12.59 8.00 3.45
CA TYR A 592 -13.01 7.07 2.41
C TYR A 592 -14.19 6.26 2.95
N ASN A 593 -15.35 6.38 2.31
CA ASN A 593 -16.57 5.73 2.81
C ASN A 593 -16.77 4.29 2.27
N GLU A 594 -15.82 3.79 1.48
CA GLU A 594 -15.83 2.46 0.86
C GLU A 594 -14.83 1.47 1.51
N ILE A 595 -14.18 1.88 2.61
CA ILE A 595 -13.22 1.04 3.34
C ILE A 595 -13.84 0.43 4.61
N GLU A 596 -13.48 -0.83 4.90
CA GLU A 596 -14.00 -1.57 6.06
C GLU A 596 -13.38 -1.13 7.40
N VAL A 597 -12.26 -0.41 7.42
CA VAL A 597 -11.47 -0.20 8.65
C VAL A 597 -10.92 1.22 8.78
N ASN A 598 -11.20 1.86 9.92
CA ASN A 598 -10.54 3.09 10.36
C ASN A 598 -9.14 2.77 10.85
N LYS A 599 -8.12 3.47 10.36
CA LYS A 599 -6.74 3.17 10.75
C LYS A 599 -5.81 4.38 10.66
N THR A 600 -5.04 4.55 11.71
CA THR A 600 -3.91 5.48 11.75
C THR A 600 -2.66 4.81 11.23
N TYR A 601 -2.14 5.33 10.12
CA TYR A 601 -0.85 4.98 9.60
C TYR A 601 0.14 6.03 10.03
N TYR A 602 1.03 5.62 10.91
CA TYR A 602 2.20 6.40 11.11
C TYR A 602 3.17 6.22 9.94
N PHE A 603 3.68 7.35 9.48
CA PHE A 603 4.76 7.39 8.53
C PHE A 603 5.99 7.77 9.36
N PRO A 604 6.90 6.83 9.59
CA PRO A 604 8.12 7.09 10.32
C PRO A 604 9.18 8.12 9.80
N ASN A 605 9.15 8.67 8.58
CA ASN A 605 10.27 9.38 7.93
C ASN A 605 10.23 10.85 8.19
N THR A 606 9.11 11.57 8.05
CA THR A 606 7.84 11.38 8.66
C THR A 606 7.45 12.56 9.59
N LYS A 607 7.79 12.42 10.87
CA LYS A 607 7.01 12.98 11.98
C LYS A 607 5.51 12.89 11.95
N GLU A 608 4.92 12.27 10.95
CA GLU A 608 3.53 12.52 10.66
C GLU A 608 2.76 11.22 10.58
N SER A 609 1.65 11.23 11.30
CA SER A 609 0.61 10.23 11.29
C SER A 609 -0.45 10.66 10.29
N ARG A 610 -1.01 9.71 9.56
CA ARG A 610 -2.19 9.92 8.73
C ARG A 610 -3.30 9.00 9.17
N ILE A 611 -4.51 9.50 9.07
CA ILE A 611 -5.73 8.81 9.46
C ILE A 611 -6.47 8.50 8.17
N LEU A 612 -6.74 7.23 7.97
CA LEU A 612 -7.71 6.77 6.99
C LEU A 612 -8.97 6.42 7.78
N CYS A 613 -10.04 7.19 7.63
CA CYS A 613 -11.28 6.93 8.34
C CYS A 613 -12.46 6.85 7.39
N ASN A 614 -13.41 6.01 7.76
CA ASN A 614 -14.75 6.01 7.22
C ASN A 614 -15.58 6.97 8.08
N TYR A 615 -16.04 8.07 7.48
CA TYR A 615 -16.68 9.17 8.19
C TYR A 615 -18.04 9.47 7.56
N HIS A 616 -19.09 9.14 8.31
CA HIS A 616 -20.48 9.17 7.83
C HIS A 616 -21.25 10.42 8.28
N ASP A 617 -20.54 11.52 8.52
CA ASP A 617 -21.11 12.79 9.00
C ASP A 617 -21.98 12.64 10.27
N ASP A 618 -21.57 11.75 11.19
CA ASP A 618 -22.27 11.48 12.44
C ASP A 618 -21.34 11.53 13.68
N VAL A 619 -21.97 11.53 14.86
CA VAL A 619 -21.28 11.62 16.15
C VAL A 619 -20.41 10.39 16.44
N ASP A 620 -20.78 9.21 15.93
CA ASP A 620 -19.96 8.01 16.07
C ASP A 620 -18.62 8.19 15.32
N SER A 621 -18.69 8.75 14.11
CA SER A 621 -17.53 9.10 13.29
C SER A 621 -16.64 10.15 13.97
N LEU A 622 -17.22 11.11 14.72
CA LEU A 622 -16.46 12.06 15.55
C LEU A 622 -15.62 11.33 16.62
N PHE A 623 -16.16 10.32 17.30
CA PHE A 623 -15.39 9.59 18.32
C PHE A 623 -14.27 8.76 17.71
N ILE A 624 -14.54 8.13 16.57
CA ILE A 624 -13.52 7.40 15.80
C ILE A 624 -12.41 8.38 15.38
N LEU A 625 -12.76 9.56 14.88
CA LEU A 625 -11.79 10.59 14.54
C LEU A 625 -10.94 10.99 15.76
N CYS A 626 -11.55 11.23 16.93
CA CYS A 626 -10.81 11.52 18.16
C CYS A 626 -9.84 10.39 18.56
N HIS A 627 -10.28 9.14 18.43
CA HIS A 627 -9.46 7.96 18.71
C HIS A 627 -8.23 7.88 17.80
N GLU A 628 -8.46 8.00 16.49
CA GLU A 628 -7.39 7.99 15.49
C GLU A 628 -6.46 9.20 15.64
N LEU A 629 -6.99 10.38 16.01
CA LEU A 629 -6.18 11.55 16.36
C LEU A 629 -5.29 11.28 17.60
N GLY A 630 -5.75 10.45 18.53
CA GLY A 630 -4.95 9.98 19.65
C GLY A 630 -3.77 9.13 19.21
N HIS A 631 -4.03 8.06 18.45
CA HIS A 631 -2.96 7.28 17.83
C HIS A 631 -2.02 8.19 17.04
N ALA A 632 -2.56 9.14 16.30
CA ALA A 632 -1.78 10.06 15.51
C ALA A 632 -0.85 10.90 16.39
N TYR A 633 -1.39 11.53 17.43
CA TYR A 633 -0.65 12.41 18.34
C TYR A 633 0.50 11.70 19.06
N PHE A 634 0.24 10.53 19.63
CA PHE A 634 1.25 9.81 20.40
C PHE A 634 2.33 9.21 19.51
N ASN A 635 1.97 8.71 18.33
CA ASN A 635 2.94 8.33 17.31
C ASN A 635 3.84 9.53 16.95
N GLN A 636 3.28 10.69 16.58
CA GLN A 636 4.07 11.87 16.18
C GLN A 636 4.93 12.45 17.32
N SER A 637 4.41 12.46 18.55
CA SER A 637 5.12 12.96 19.73
C SER A 637 6.39 12.17 20.04
N TYR A 638 6.39 10.88 19.73
CA TYR A 638 7.45 9.97 20.14
C TYR A 638 8.67 9.94 19.20
N GLY A 639 8.50 10.31 17.95
CA GLY A 639 9.62 10.32 17.03
C GLY A 639 9.73 9.09 16.14
N HIS A 640 8.99 8.03 16.41
CA HIS A 640 9.00 6.78 15.65
C HIS A 640 7.69 5.99 15.92
N THR A 641 7.33 4.88 15.23
CA THR A 641 6.01 4.23 15.40
C THR A 641 5.96 3.82 16.84
N PHE A 642 5.07 4.44 17.61
CA PHE A 642 4.79 3.96 18.94
C PHE A 642 4.36 2.49 18.89
N PHE A 643 3.70 2.08 17.80
CA PHE A 643 3.36 0.70 17.46
C PHE A 643 4.51 -0.32 17.31
N ASP A 644 5.73 0.10 16.96
CA ASP A 644 6.82 -0.87 16.75
C ASP A 644 7.54 -1.20 18.07
N ASP A 645 7.54 -0.27 19.03
CA ASP A 645 8.26 -0.43 20.30
C ASP A 645 7.33 -0.64 21.50
N SER A 646 6.11 -0.10 21.43
CA SER A 646 5.11 -0.25 22.49
C SER A 646 4.15 -1.39 22.23
N THR A 647 3.72 -2.00 23.32
CA THR A 647 2.79 -3.11 23.27
C THR A 647 1.40 -2.66 22.86
N GLN A 648 0.62 -3.56 22.25
CA GLN A 648 -0.68 -3.22 21.68
C GLN A 648 -1.60 -2.56 22.71
N LEU A 649 -1.58 -3.05 23.96
CA LEU A 649 -2.34 -2.49 25.06
C LEU A 649 -1.93 -1.04 25.36
N LEU A 650 -0.63 -0.71 25.34
CA LEU A 650 -0.17 0.66 25.58
C LEU A 650 -0.60 1.62 24.46
N ASN A 651 -0.57 1.18 23.20
CA ASN A 651 -1.06 1.96 22.06
C ASN A 651 -2.54 2.36 22.22
N GLU A 652 -3.39 1.41 22.60
CA GLU A 652 -4.82 1.67 22.81
C GLU A 652 -5.08 2.56 24.03
N ILE A 653 -4.32 2.39 25.13
CA ILE A 653 -4.45 3.28 26.31
C ILE A 653 -4.24 4.73 25.89
N MET A 654 -3.24 4.98 25.03
CA MET A 654 -2.92 6.32 24.56
C MET A 654 -4.02 6.90 23.65
N ALA A 655 -4.56 6.11 22.71
CA ALA A 655 -5.64 6.55 21.84
C ALA A 655 -6.92 6.87 22.63
N TYR A 656 -7.31 5.98 23.55
CA TYR A 656 -8.46 6.22 24.42
C TYR A 656 -8.25 7.40 25.36
N TYR A 657 -7.03 7.62 25.87
CA TYR A 657 -6.74 8.78 26.71
C TYR A 657 -7.02 10.09 25.97
N PHE A 658 -6.60 10.17 24.71
CA PHE A 658 -6.85 11.33 23.86
C PHE A 658 -8.35 11.50 23.56
N GLU A 659 -9.02 10.40 23.18
CA GLU A 659 -10.45 10.38 22.88
C GLU A 659 -11.29 10.87 24.07
N ILE A 660 -11.07 10.28 25.25
CA ILE A 660 -11.76 10.64 26.49
C ILE A 660 -11.53 12.12 26.81
N THR A 661 -10.30 12.60 26.66
CA THR A 661 -9.96 14.01 26.93
C THR A 661 -10.67 14.95 25.95
N CYS A 662 -10.72 14.62 24.66
CA CYS A 662 -11.46 15.41 23.66
C CYS A 662 -12.95 15.48 24.00
N VAL A 663 -13.58 14.35 24.31
CA VAL A 663 -15.02 14.32 24.65
C VAL A 663 -15.30 15.10 25.92
N GLN A 664 -14.46 14.97 26.96
CA GLN A 664 -14.58 15.79 28.18
C GLN A 664 -14.43 17.29 27.90
N ALA A 665 -13.49 17.69 27.03
CA ALA A 665 -13.29 19.07 26.63
C ALA A 665 -14.54 19.61 25.88
N ILE A 666 -15.10 18.82 24.95
CA ILE A 666 -16.30 19.20 24.19
C ILE A 666 -17.50 19.44 25.12
N LEU A 667 -17.74 18.52 26.07
CA LEU A 667 -18.84 18.65 27.02
C LEU A 667 -18.71 19.90 27.92
N ARG A 668 -17.47 20.29 28.26
CA ARG A 668 -17.19 21.47 29.08
C ARG A 668 -17.16 22.78 28.29
N ASN A 669 -17.05 22.76 26.97
CA ASN A 669 -16.95 23.96 26.15
C ASN A 669 -18.31 24.70 26.07
N GLU A 670 -18.44 25.85 26.73
CA GLU A 670 -19.67 26.69 26.70
C GLU A 670 -20.08 27.18 25.30
N GLY A 671 -19.18 27.14 24.31
CA GLY A 671 -19.47 27.54 22.93
C GLY A 671 -20.20 26.48 22.11
N ILE A 672 -20.26 25.24 22.59
CA ILE A 672 -20.98 24.14 21.94
C ILE A 672 -22.42 24.12 22.45
N SER A 673 -23.39 24.01 21.54
CA SER A 673 -24.81 24.01 21.89
C SER A 673 -25.16 22.86 22.83
N LEU A 674 -26.16 23.08 23.68
CA LEU A 674 -26.64 22.04 24.60
C LEU A 674 -27.15 20.80 23.84
N GLU A 675 -27.80 21.00 22.71
CA GLU A 675 -28.32 19.92 21.84
C GLU A 675 -27.20 19.00 21.35
N ILE A 676 -26.09 19.55 20.86
CA ILE A 676 -24.92 18.76 20.43
C ILE A 676 -24.28 18.03 21.63
N LYS A 677 -24.18 18.68 22.80
CA LYS A 677 -23.65 18.03 24.01
C LYS A 677 -24.53 16.89 24.49
N GLN A 678 -25.85 17.06 24.43
CA GLN A 678 -26.82 16.03 24.75
C GLN A 678 -26.65 14.82 23.83
N GLU A 679 -26.50 15.06 22.52
CA GLU A 679 -26.32 14.00 21.55
C GLU A 679 -24.97 13.29 21.73
N ILE A 680 -23.87 14.04 21.89
CA ILE A 680 -22.55 13.49 22.21
C ILE A 680 -22.62 12.65 23.49
N ALA A 681 -23.29 13.12 24.54
CA ALA A 681 -23.42 12.36 25.78
C ALA A 681 -24.18 11.04 25.58
N LYS A 682 -25.31 11.06 24.87
CA LYS A 682 -26.10 9.85 24.55
C LYS A 682 -25.28 8.84 23.74
N GLN A 683 -24.59 9.29 22.69
CA GLN A 683 -23.80 8.43 21.80
C GLN A 683 -22.54 7.91 22.50
N TYR A 684 -21.88 8.73 23.31
CA TYR A 684 -20.65 8.30 24.01
C TYR A 684 -20.92 7.25 25.09
N VAL A 685 -22.10 7.28 25.75
CA VAL A 685 -22.52 6.17 26.63
C VAL A 685 -22.64 4.85 25.85
N LYS A 686 -23.13 4.88 24.60
CA LYS A 686 -23.18 3.69 23.75
C LYS A 686 -21.79 3.23 23.35
N ARG A 687 -20.90 4.17 22.99
CA ARG A 687 -19.51 3.86 22.70
C ARG A 687 -18.83 3.16 23.86
N ILE A 688 -18.98 3.68 25.09
CA ILE A 688 -18.49 3.04 26.32
C ILE A 688 -19.07 1.63 26.47
N HIS A 689 -20.38 1.48 26.28
CA HIS A 689 -21.03 0.18 26.38
C HIS A 689 -20.47 -0.82 25.35
N GLN A 690 -20.29 -0.40 24.11
CA GLN A 690 -19.77 -1.24 23.03
C GLN A 690 -18.29 -1.62 23.24
N VAL A 691 -17.43 -0.61 23.42
CA VAL A 691 -15.97 -0.78 23.52
C VAL A 691 -15.56 -1.51 24.79
N VAL A 692 -16.20 -1.21 25.92
CA VAL A 692 -15.81 -1.79 27.21
C VAL A 692 -16.66 -3.01 27.54
N LEU A 693 -17.97 -2.85 27.63
CA LEU A 693 -18.82 -3.84 28.31
C LEU A 693 -19.27 -4.97 27.39
N SER A 694 -19.71 -4.64 26.18
CA SER A 694 -20.08 -5.61 25.15
C SER A 694 -18.85 -6.40 24.69
N THR A 695 -17.73 -5.72 24.43
CA THR A 695 -16.49 -6.37 23.99
C THR A 695 -15.91 -7.27 25.08
N TYR A 696 -15.87 -6.82 26.34
CA TYR A 696 -15.49 -7.71 27.45
C TYR A 696 -16.49 -8.86 27.63
N GLY A 697 -17.77 -8.64 27.36
CA GLY A 697 -18.77 -9.69 27.35
C GLY A 697 -18.48 -10.77 26.30
N VAL A 698 -18.08 -10.36 25.09
CA VAL A 698 -17.62 -11.27 24.04
C VAL A 698 -16.40 -12.06 24.49
N HIS A 699 -15.42 -11.43 25.15
CA HIS A 699 -14.24 -12.11 25.72
C HIS A 699 -14.61 -13.21 26.72
N LEU A 700 -15.52 -12.92 27.66
CA LEU A 700 -15.99 -13.91 28.64
C LEU A 700 -16.72 -15.09 27.96
N PHE A 701 -17.53 -14.78 26.94
CA PHE A 701 -18.23 -15.79 26.15
C PHE A 701 -17.25 -16.65 25.35
N GLU A 702 -16.31 -16.02 24.65
CA GLU A 702 -15.24 -16.69 23.90
C GLU A 702 -14.42 -17.62 24.82
N THR A 703 -14.01 -17.13 25.99
CA THR A 703 -13.28 -17.93 26.99
C THR A 703 -14.07 -19.17 27.41
N SER A 704 -15.40 -19.05 27.54
CA SER A 704 -16.29 -20.17 27.88
C SER A 704 -16.37 -21.20 26.75
N LEU A 705 -16.41 -20.75 25.49
CA LEU A 705 -16.38 -21.63 24.33
C LEU A 705 -15.02 -22.32 24.16
N ILE A 706 -13.92 -21.61 24.38
CA ILE A 706 -12.56 -22.19 24.35
C ILE A 706 -12.43 -23.27 25.42
N LYS A 707 -12.97 -23.04 26.61
CA LYS A 707 -13.04 -24.08 27.65
C LYS A 707 -13.87 -25.28 27.19
N HIS A 708 -15.00 -25.06 26.53
CA HIS A 708 -15.81 -26.14 25.96
C HIS A 708 -15.02 -26.96 24.94
N VAL A 709 -14.34 -26.30 23.99
CA VAL A 709 -13.48 -26.96 22.99
C VAL A 709 -12.35 -27.73 23.67
N LYS A 710 -11.77 -27.21 24.75
CA LYS A 710 -10.75 -27.91 25.55
C LYS A 710 -11.29 -29.20 26.19
N ASP A 711 -12.50 -29.15 26.74
CA ASP A 711 -13.09 -30.26 27.49
C ASP A 711 -13.67 -31.35 26.57
N TYR A 712 -14.21 -30.97 25.41
CA TYR A 712 -14.97 -31.86 24.51
C TYR A 712 -14.34 -32.05 23.12
N GLY A 713 -13.32 -31.29 22.76
CA GLY A 713 -12.61 -31.35 21.49
C GLY A 713 -13.28 -30.56 20.38
N GLU A 714 -14.60 -30.56 20.27
CA GLU A 714 -15.33 -29.84 19.21
C GLU A 714 -16.48 -29.01 19.78
N ILE A 715 -17.04 -28.12 18.96
CA ILE A 715 -18.25 -27.38 19.32
C ILE A 715 -19.26 -27.39 18.17
N SER A 716 -20.47 -27.85 18.46
CA SER A 716 -21.60 -27.75 17.53
C SER A 716 -22.36 -26.44 17.72
N VAL A 717 -23.21 -26.08 16.76
CA VAL A 717 -24.10 -24.92 16.86
C VAL A 717 -25.05 -25.04 18.06
N ASP A 718 -25.48 -26.26 18.42
CA ASP A 718 -26.34 -26.48 19.58
C ASP A 718 -25.56 -26.35 20.90
N ASP A 719 -24.27 -26.73 20.92
CA ASP A 719 -23.39 -26.50 22.06
C ASP A 719 -23.08 -25.01 22.23
N PHE A 720 -22.78 -24.31 21.13
CA PHE A 720 -22.58 -22.86 21.12
C PHE A 720 -23.80 -22.11 21.68
N LEU A 721 -25.01 -22.46 21.22
CA LEU A 721 -26.25 -21.87 21.71
C LEU A 721 -26.49 -22.19 23.20
N ARG A 722 -26.11 -23.39 23.66
CA ARG A 722 -26.22 -23.77 25.08
C ARG A 722 -25.26 -22.94 25.95
N VAL A 723 -24.00 -22.81 25.55
CA VAL A 723 -23.01 -21.98 26.24
C VAL A 723 -23.47 -20.51 26.26
N ARG A 724 -24.07 -20.03 25.17
CA ARG A 724 -24.65 -18.68 25.10
C ARG A 724 -25.81 -18.50 26.08
N GLU A 725 -26.68 -19.49 26.20
CA GLU A 725 -27.81 -19.45 27.12
C GLU A 725 -27.36 -19.50 28.59
N GLU A 726 -26.33 -20.31 28.90
CA GLU A 726 -25.68 -20.33 30.22
C GLU A 726 -25.02 -18.98 30.54
N TYR A 727 -24.36 -18.37 29.56
CA TYR A 727 -23.75 -17.05 29.67
C TYR A 727 -24.78 -15.96 29.98
N ASN A 728 -25.94 -15.98 29.31
CA ASN A 728 -27.02 -15.03 29.53
C ASN A 728 -27.71 -15.20 30.90
N GLN A 729 -27.57 -16.37 31.52
CA GLN A 729 -28.03 -16.64 32.90
C GLN A 729 -26.99 -16.28 33.96
N HIS A 730 -25.82 -15.78 33.56
CA HIS A 730 -24.76 -15.42 34.50
C HIS A 730 -25.22 -14.27 35.44
N PRO A 731 -24.82 -14.27 36.73
CA PRO A 731 -25.17 -13.20 37.68
C PRO A 731 -24.83 -11.78 37.21
N PHE A 732 -23.90 -11.64 36.25
CA PHE A 732 -23.58 -10.37 35.60
C PHE A 732 -24.78 -9.71 34.93
N PHE A 733 -25.74 -10.50 34.44
CA PHE A 733 -26.93 -10.04 33.74
C PHE A 733 -28.20 -10.13 34.60
N GLU A 734 -28.07 -10.36 35.91
CA GLU A 734 -29.21 -10.41 36.81
C GLU A 734 -30.05 -9.12 36.72
N GLY A 735 -31.36 -9.24 36.51
CA GLY A 735 -32.22 -8.07 36.33
C GLY A 735 -32.11 -7.36 34.97
N ILE A 736 -31.38 -7.93 34.00
CA ILE A 736 -31.33 -7.45 32.62
C ILE A 736 -32.12 -8.42 31.73
N GLN A 737 -33.09 -7.91 30.98
CA GLN A 737 -33.90 -8.67 30.03
C GLN A 737 -33.55 -8.25 28.60
N PHE A 738 -32.82 -9.11 27.91
CA PHE A 738 -32.51 -8.92 26.50
C PHE A 738 -33.68 -9.38 25.62
N LYS A 739 -34.24 -8.46 24.83
CA LYS A 739 -35.33 -8.73 23.89
C LYS A 739 -34.77 -9.04 22.51
N ASN A 740 -35.31 -10.09 21.88
CA ASN A 740 -34.95 -10.55 20.53
C ASN A 740 -33.46 -10.90 20.33
N GLU A 741 -32.65 -10.92 21.40
CA GLU A 741 -31.22 -11.18 21.33
C GLU A 741 -30.91 -12.57 20.77
N THR A 742 -31.84 -13.52 20.95
CA THR A 742 -31.74 -14.87 20.40
C THR A 742 -31.51 -14.88 18.89
N TYR A 743 -32.07 -13.91 18.15
CA TYR A 743 -31.82 -13.78 16.71
C TYR A 743 -30.43 -13.23 16.37
N SER A 744 -29.71 -12.70 17.35
CA SER A 744 -28.35 -12.18 17.19
C SER A 744 -27.28 -13.09 17.81
N TYR A 745 -27.66 -14.19 18.48
CA TYR A 745 -26.72 -15.09 19.17
C TYR A 745 -25.61 -15.62 18.27
N LEU A 746 -25.91 -15.86 16.99
CA LEU A 746 -24.96 -16.41 16.02
C LEU A 746 -24.17 -15.33 15.27
N ASN A 747 -24.44 -14.04 15.48
CA ASN A 747 -23.71 -12.94 14.83
C ASN A 747 -22.19 -12.97 15.08
N PRO A 748 -21.67 -13.42 16.24
CA PRO A 748 -20.22 -13.58 16.42
C PRO A 748 -19.57 -14.48 15.37
N LEU A 749 -20.30 -15.44 14.79
CA LEU A 749 -19.78 -16.31 13.72
C LEU A 749 -19.46 -15.57 12.42
N LEU A 750 -19.94 -14.33 12.27
CA LEU A 750 -19.65 -13.46 11.12
C LEU A 750 -18.35 -12.66 11.27
N LYS A 751 -17.73 -12.70 12.46
CA LYS A 751 -16.54 -11.90 12.77
C LYS A 751 -15.29 -12.76 12.69
N THR A 752 -14.37 -12.40 11.80
CA THR A 752 -13.05 -13.03 11.69
C THR A 752 -12.30 -12.99 13.01
N SER A 753 -12.34 -11.87 13.72
CA SER A 753 -11.72 -11.70 15.04
C SER A 753 -12.19 -12.75 16.04
N PHE A 754 -13.49 -13.03 16.07
CA PHE A 754 -14.05 -14.04 16.95
C PHE A 754 -13.64 -15.47 16.58
N ILE A 755 -13.52 -15.76 15.28
CA ILE A 755 -13.18 -17.09 14.78
C ILE A 755 -11.69 -17.40 14.95
N PHE A 756 -10.81 -16.45 14.63
CA PHE A 756 -9.37 -16.70 14.47
C PHE A 756 -8.47 -15.99 15.48
N GLU A 757 -8.85 -14.83 16.01
CA GLU A 757 -7.98 -14.06 16.92
C GLU A 757 -8.14 -14.54 18.36
N PHE A 758 -7.12 -14.33 19.21
CA PHE A 758 -7.18 -14.72 20.61
C PHE A 758 -6.73 -13.55 21.50
N GLY A 759 -7.59 -13.18 22.46
CA GLY A 759 -7.32 -12.10 23.42
C GLY A 759 -7.67 -10.69 22.91
N ASP A 760 -8.04 -10.54 21.63
CA ASP A 760 -8.38 -9.24 21.05
C ASP A 760 -9.60 -8.59 21.71
N HIS A 761 -10.53 -9.39 22.25
CA HIS A 761 -11.72 -8.89 22.95
C HIS A 761 -11.47 -8.47 24.41
N VAL A 762 -10.31 -8.76 25.02
CA VAL A 762 -9.96 -8.24 26.36
C VAL A 762 -9.18 -6.93 26.29
N LEU A 763 -8.49 -6.68 25.18
CA LEU A 763 -7.57 -5.56 25.05
C LEU A 763 -8.28 -4.18 25.07
N PRO A 764 -9.30 -3.89 24.23
CA PRO A 764 -9.97 -2.58 24.25
C PRO A 764 -10.61 -2.23 25.60
N PRO A 765 -11.33 -3.14 26.29
CA PRO A 765 -11.88 -2.85 27.62
C PRO A 765 -10.82 -2.46 28.65
N ILE A 766 -9.71 -3.19 28.70
CA ILE A 766 -8.62 -2.91 29.65
C ILE A 766 -7.91 -1.61 29.29
N ALA A 767 -7.63 -1.38 28.00
CA ALA A 767 -7.02 -0.16 27.53
C ALA A 767 -7.84 1.08 27.88
N TYR A 768 -9.15 1.03 27.63
CA TYR A 768 -10.08 2.12 27.90
C TYR A 768 -10.14 2.45 29.40
N LEU A 769 -10.17 1.43 30.26
CA LEU A 769 -10.18 1.62 31.71
C LEU A 769 -8.88 2.24 32.20
N LEU A 770 -7.73 1.73 31.78
CA LEU A 770 -6.44 2.30 32.15
C LEU A 770 -6.30 3.75 31.66
N ALA A 771 -6.81 4.07 30.46
CA ALA A 771 -6.87 5.44 29.95
C ALA A 771 -7.72 6.37 30.84
N ILE A 772 -8.84 5.89 31.37
CA ILE A 772 -9.64 6.62 32.36
C ILE A 772 -8.85 6.84 33.65
N GLY A 773 -8.13 5.82 34.14
CA GLY A 773 -7.28 5.95 35.32
C GLY A 773 -6.29 7.11 35.17
N LEU A 774 -5.63 7.20 34.01
CA LEU A 774 -4.72 8.31 33.69
C LEU A 774 -5.41 9.68 33.65
N CYS A 775 -6.69 9.75 33.27
CA CYS A 775 -7.47 10.98 33.27
C CYS A 775 -7.94 11.41 34.67
N HIS A 776 -8.02 10.48 35.62
CA HIS A 776 -8.69 10.68 36.93
C HIS A 776 -7.74 11.10 38.05
N GLU A 777 -6.42 10.88 37.92
CA GLU A 777 -5.45 11.22 38.96
C GLU A 777 -5.46 12.69 39.39
N GLN A 778 -5.47 12.91 40.71
CA GLN A 778 -5.58 14.21 41.34
C GLN A 778 -4.36 15.10 41.08
N VAL A 779 -4.65 16.40 40.98
CA VAL A 779 -3.76 17.53 40.66
C VAL A 779 -2.71 17.77 41.77
N GLU A 780 -1.82 16.81 42.01
CA GLU A 780 -0.64 17.03 42.88
C GLU A 780 0.59 17.45 42.06
N CYS A 781 0.61 17.19 40.76
CA CYS A 781 1.73 17.53 39.89
C CYS A 781 1.48 18.84 39.13
N HIS A 782 2.42 19.78 39.18
CA HIS A 782 2.39 20.99 38.34
C HIS A 782 2.64 20.72 36.85
N ILE A 783 2.95 19.47 36.47
CA ILE A 783 3.23 19.06 35.09
C ILE A 783 1.98 18.37 34.51
N PRO A 784 1.43 18.86 33.37
CA PRO A 784 0.33 18.22 32.65
C PRO A 784 0.54 16.72 32.41
N LYS A 785 -0.54 15.94 32.44
CA LYS A 785 -0.46 14.46 32.38
C LYS A 785 0.02 13.96 31.03
N ASP A 786 -0.38 14.60 29.93
CA ASP A 786 0.14 14.33 28.59
C ASP A 786 1.67 14.51 28.53
N ILE A 787 2.24 15.49 29.27
CA ILE A 787 3.69 15.67 29.38
C ILE A 787 4.32 14.53 30.20
N GLN A 788 3.68 14.06 31.27
CA GLN A 788 4.18 12.92 32.05
C GLN A 788 4.16 11.63 31.21
N ILE A 789 3.11 11.43 30.40
CA ILE A 789 3.01 10.32 29.45
C ILE A 789 4.14 10.42 28.43
N GLN A 790 4.37 11.59 27.84
CA GLN A 790 5.51 11.82 26.94
C GLN A 790 6.85 11.56 27.64
N GLU A 791 7.00 11.95 28.92
CA GLU A 791 8.20 11.71 29.71
C GLU A 791 8.43 10.21 29.93
N ALA A 792 7.38 9.44 30.26
CA ALA A 792 7.46 7.98 30.41
C ALA A 792 7.95 7.31 29.13
N ILE A 793 7.35 7.70 28.01
CA ILE A 793 7.69 7.22 26.67
C ILE A 793 9.12 7.63 26.30
N LEU A 794 9.55 8.86 26.60
CA LEU A 794 10.93 9.32 26.37
C LEU A 794 11.97 8.60 27.26
N ASN A 795 11.54 8.00 28.37
CA ASN A 795 12.38 7.18 29.27
C ASN A 795 12.29 5.68 28.98
N GLU A 796 11.98 5.31 27.75
CA GLU A 796 12.02 3.92 27.28
C GLU A 796 11.01 2.96 27.93
N ARG A 797 9.86 3.48 28.39
CA ARG A 797 8.77 2.69 29.00
C ARG A 797 7.72 2.30 27.97
N TYR A 798 8.03 1.29 27.15
CA TYR A 798 7.16 0.86 26.04
C TYR A 798 6.32 -0.38 26.33
N HIS A 799 6.74 -1.19 27.31
CA HIS A 799 5.89 -2.24 27.85
C HIS A 799 4.84 -1.65 28.77
N THR A 800 3.59 -2.10 28.64
CA THR A 800 2.47 -1.61 29.43
C THR A 800 2.76 -1.61 30.93
N GLU A 801 3.27 -2.70 31.51
CA GLU A 801 3.58 -2.73 32.95
C GLU A 801 4.62 -1.70 33.36
N GLU A 802 5.73 -1.57 32.61
CA GLU A 802 6.76 -0.60 32.94
C GLU A 802 6.27 0.84 32.81
N PHE A 803 5.39 1.09 31.84
CA PHE A 803 4.73 2.37 31.68
C PHE A 803 3.81 2.67 32.86
N LEU A 804 2.98 1.71 33.28
CA LEU A 804 2.07 1.89 34.41
C LEU A 804 2.86 2.10 35.71
N ASP A 805 3.93 1.34 35.94
CA ASP A 805 4.84 1.51 37.09
C ASP A 805 5.46 2.92 37.12
N TYR A 806 5.84 3.42 35.94
CA TYR A 806 6.40 4.78 35.81
C TYR A 806 5.36 5.86 36.10
N MET A 807 4.15 5.71 35.54
CA MET A 807 3.09 6.70 35.65
C MET A 807 2.51 6.79 37.06
N THR A 808 2.36 5.65 37.73
CA THR A 808 1.71 5.55 39.04
C THR A 808 2.66 5.72 40.23
N LYS A 809 3.98 5.78 40.00
CA LYS A 809 5.01 6.09 41.01
C LYS A 809 4.81 5.37 42.36
N ARG A 810 4.53 4.06 42.32
CA ARG A 810 4.41 3.07 43.45
C ARG A 810 3.00 2.66 43.89
N GLU A 811 1.93 3.03 43.18
CA GLU A 811 0.61 2.40 43.43
C GLU A 811 0.59 0.96 42.91
N SER A 812 -0.21 0.09 43.54
CA SER A 812 -0.39 -1.25 43.00
C SER A 812 -1.27 -1.21 41.75
N HIS A 813 -0.97 -2.06 40.76
CA HIS A 813 -1.80 -2.21 39.54
C HIS A 813 -3.29 -2.42 39.88
N GLY A 814 -3.61 -3.18 40.93
CA GLY A 814 -5.00 -3.39 41.37
C GLY A 814 -5.69 -2.13 41.89
N GLU A 815 -4.96 -1.22 42.57
CA GLU A 815 -5.50 0.07 42.99
C GLU A 815 -5.75 0.98 41.79
N LEU A 816 -4.83 1.04 40.84
CA LEU A 816 -5.02 1.77 39.58
C LEU A 816 -6.30 1.33 38.85
N MET A 817 -6.52 0.02 38.76
CA MET A 817 -7.72 -0.51 38.10
C MET A 817 -9.01 -0.17 38.85
N ASN A 818 -8.99 -0.16 40.18
CA ASN A 818 -10.13 0.31 40.97
C ASN A 818 -10.43 1.79 40.71
N GLN A 819 -9.40 2.64 40.71
CA GLN A 819 -9.56 4.06 40.40
C GLN A 819 -10.10 4.28 38.99
N ALA A 820 -9.61 3.52 38.00
CA ALA A 820 -10.12 3.54 36.64
C ALA A 820 -11.62 3.21 36.57
N ILE A 821 -12.07 2.17 37.28
CA ILE A 821 -13.49 1.79 37.33
C ILE A 821 -14.34 2.85 38.03
N GLU A 822 -13.85 3.44 39.12
CA GLU A 822 -14.52 4.56 39.79
C GLU A 822 -14.59 5.80 38.88
N GLY A 823 -13.53 6.09 38.14
CA GLY A 823 -13.50 7.14 37.14
C GLY A 823 -14.49 6.92 36.00
N LEU A 824 -14.67 5.67 35.56
CA LEU A 824 -15.67 5.31 34.55
C LEU A 824 -17.09 5.57 35.08
N LEU A 825 -17.38 5.18 36.32
CA LEU A 825 -18.66 5.46 36.96
C LEU A 825 -18.93 6.96 37.08
N GLN A 826 -17.91 7.74 37.44
CA GLN A 826 -18.03 9.19 37.51
C GLN A 826 -18.29 9.81 36.13
N MET A 827 -17.58 9.34 35.09
CA MET A 827 -17.81 9.78 33.71
C MET A 827 -19.24 9.46 33.25
N LEU A 828 -19.76 8.26 33.55
CA LEU A 828 -21.15 7.91 33.25
C LEU A 828 -22.16 8.81 33.99
N CYS A 829 -21.87 9.21 35.23
CA CYS A 829 -22.70 10.19 35.96
C CYS A 829 -22.64 11.58 35.31
N THR A 830 -21.47 12.02 34.85
CA THR A 830 -21.33 13.28 34.10
C THR A 830 -22.11 13.24 32.80
N LEU A 831 -21.97 12.18 31.99
CA LEU A 831 -22.74 12.01 30.75
C LEU A 831 -24.25 12.00 31.02
N GLN A 832 -24.69 11.29 32.07
CA GLN A 832 -26.09 11.31 32.50
C GLN A 832 -26.61 12.73 32.80
N SER A 833 -25.79 13.60 33.41
CA SER A 833 -26.21 14.96 33.71
C SER A 833 -26.49 15.82 32.47
N PHE A 834 -25.79 15.55 31.36
CA PHE A 834 -26.07 16.18 30.08
C PHE A 834 -27.31 15.59 29.40
N MET A 835 -27.58 14.30 29.59
CA MET A 835 -28.72 13.60 28.97
C MET A 835 -30.08 13.97 29.57
N LEU A 836 -30.13 14.48 30.80
CA LEU A 836 -31.38 14.84 31.48
C LEU A 836 -31.75 16.31 31.17
N GLU A 837 -32.91 16.54 30.57
CA GLU A 837 -33.39 17.88 30.16
C GLU A 837 -33.60 18.86 31.34
N ASP A 838 -33.68 18.39 32.59
CA ASP A 838 -34.15 19.17 33.74
C ASP A 838 -33.08 19.74 34.69
N VAL A 839 -31.76 19.60 34.43
CA VAL A 839 -30.72 19.99 35.42
C VAL A 839 -29.96 21.29 35.09
N ILE A 840 -30.19 21.93 33.95
CA ILE A 840 -29.45 23.15 33.56
C ILE A 840 -30.17 24.44 34.01
N GLN A 841 -30.76 24.42 35.21
CA GLN A 841 -31.25 25.64 35.87
C GLN A 841 -30.62 25.94 37.24
N SER A 842 -29.59 25.20 37.67
CA SER A 842 -28.79 25.68 38.81
C SER A 842 -27.35 25.16 38.77
N SER A 843 -26.49 25.92 38.08
CA SER A 843 -25.08 26.06 38.45
C SER A 843 -24.88 27.45 39.04
#